data_AF-A0A931CVU8-F1
#
_entry.id   AF-A0A931CVU8-F1
#
_cell.length_a   1.000
_cell.length_b   1.000
_cell.length_c   1.000
_cell.angle_alpha   90.00
_cell.angle_beta   90.00
_cell.angle_gamma   90.00
#
_symmetry.space_group_name_H-M   'P 1'
#
loop_
_entity.id
_entity.type
_entity.pdbx_description
1 polymer ?
#
loop_
_entity_poly.entity_id
_entity_poly.type
_entity_poly.pdbx_seq_one_letter_code
_entity_poly.pdbx_strand_id
1 'polypeptide(L)'
;MDYKKTLNLPSTKFAMKANLPQREPEQLKQWDEKKIYDKLREQAKDRPLFILHDGPPYANGHLHMGHAINKILKDIIVRSRQMAGFNAPYVPGWDCHGLPIEHNVDKQLGSKKKQMTPVQVRQACRKYAAKFVDIQRDEFKRFGVAGQWETPYLTMNSAYEARIAKECGEFALAGDMFLGKKPIYWCCSCQTALAEAEIEYHDHTSPSIHVKFALKDDLSDLIPDIGDTPVSMVIWTTTPWTIPANLGVCIHPRFEYAAVKTRDHGVLIMAKALVENVMQTFGMDDYQVVAKLNPLDLENKKCLHPIYDTDSLIILGDHVTLDAGTGCVHTAPGHGADDHVVGKKYGLDCYSPVEDNGVFSSDVPLFAGEFIFKANTHINEVLEEKGALLKNRQLSHSYPHCWRCKNPVIYRATPQWFISMDKLGLRQKTLEQINHVQWIPSWGKERIYAMIENRPDWCLSRQRSWGVPIPVFHCSECKEVYVTRESVDKIHALFSEHSSDIWFEKEAAELMPDHAVCAKCGSKHFTKDHNILDVWFDSGVSHAAVLTEFPGLRRPADMYLEGSDQHRGWFHSSLLTAVGRTGKAPYKTVLTHGFVVDEKGHKMSKSVGNVVAPESVIKQYGADVLRLWAASADYRGDVSISNNIIKQLSDAYRRIRNTCRFMLGNFSDFDVTKDARPVADMGELDRFILHRLYQVTKKAVNAYDTYEFHTIYHALHNFCVVDLSAFYLDIIKDRLYTSPPASPERRDA
;
A
#
# COMPACT_ATOMS: atom_id res chain seq x y z
N MET A 1 -58.23 -8.00 46.32
CA MET A 1 -58.36 -7.74 44.87
C MET A 1 -56.95 -7.57 44.32
N ASP A 2 -56.59 -8.28 43.25
CA ASP A 2 -55.27 -8.15 42.62
C ASP A 2 -55.29 -7.01 41.60
N TYR A 3 -54.88 -5.81 42.03
CA TYR A 3 -54.86 -4.61 41.21
C TYR A 3 -53.97 -4.75 39.96
N LYS A 4 -52.97 -5.65 39.98
CA LYS A 4 -52.11 -5.91 38.83
C LYS A 4 -52.90 -6.35 37.60
N LYS A 5 -54.01 -7.08 37.80
CA LYS A 5 -54.89 -7.55 36.72
C LYS A 5 -55.73 -6.44 36.09
N THR A 6 -55.79 -5.26 36.71
CA THR A 6 -56.51 -4.08 36.22
C THR A 6 -55.64 -3.11 35.43
N LEU A 7 -54.32 -3.33 35.39
CA LEU A 7 -53.35 -2.46 34.74
C LEU A 7 -52.99 -2.93 33.32
N ASN A 8 -52.68 -1.99 32.44
CA ASN A 8 -52.17 -2.26 31.09
C ASN A 8 -50.64 -2.48 31.12
N LEU A 9 -50.21 -3.63 31.61
CA LEU A 9 -48.77 -3.90 31.74
C LEU A 9 -48.10 -4.25 30.39
N PRO A 10 -46.84 -3.82 30.16
CA PRO A 10 -46.16 -4.08 28.90
C PRO A 10 -45.99 -5.57 28.59
N SER A 11 -46.31 -5.97 27.37
CA SER A 11 -46.19 -7.36 26.90
C SER A 11 -45.48 -7.44 25.56
N THR A 12 -44.37 -8.17 25.48
CA THR A 12 -43.65 -8.37 24.22
C THR A 12 -42.86 -9.66 24.20
N LYS A 13 -42.81 -10.31 23.03
CA LYS A 13 -41.91 -11.43 22.74
C LYS A 13 -40.44 -10.98 22.56
N PHE A 14 -40.19 -9.67 22.53
CA PHE A 14 -38.84 -9.12 22.39
C PHE A 14 -38.05 -9.26 23.70
N ALA A 15 -37.07 -10.16 23.70
CA ALA A 15 -36.26 -10.46 24.88
C ALA A 15 -35.39 -9.28 25.34
N MET A 16 -35.25 -9.12 26.66
CA MET A 16 -34.41 -8.10 27.29
C MET A 16 -32.92 -8.34 26.97
N LYS A 17 -32.43 -9.56 27.18
CA LYS A 17 -31.10 -9.97 26.71
C LYS A 17 -31.15 -10.25 25.21
N ALA A 18 -30.18 -9.71 24.48
CA ALA A 18 -30.13 -9.89 23.03
C ALA A 18 -29.64 -11.28 22.61
N ASN A 19 -28.73 -11.90 23.37
CA ASN A 19 -28.05 -13.15 22.98
C ASN A 19 -27.52 -13.09 21.53
N LEU A 20 -26.86 -11.97 21.20
CA LEU A 20 -26.36 -11.67 19.86
C LEU A 20 -25.47 -12.78 19.27
N PRO A 21 -24.52 -13.37 20.01
CA PRO A 21 -23.66 -14.42 19.47
C PRO A 21 -24.43 -15.63 18.90
N GLN A 22 -25.62 -15.92 19.42
CA GLN A 22 -26.49 -17.01 18.97
C GLN A 22 -27.52 -16.55 17.91
N ARG A 23 -28.14 -15.38 18.11
CA ARG A 23 -29.23 -14.90 17.24
C ARG A 23 -28.76 -14.36 15.90
N GLU A 24 -27.60 -13.72 15.85
CA GLU A 24 -27.09 -13.14 14.61
C GLU A 24 -26.79 -14.21 13.55
N PRO A 25 -26.14 -15.35 13.86
CA PRO A 25 -25.99 -16.44 12.89
C PRO A 25 -27.32 -16.96 12.33
N GLU A 26 -28.35 -17.13 13.19
CA GLU A 26 -29.69 -17.55 12.74
C GLU A 26 -30.31 -16.52 11.80
N GLN A 27 -30.16 -15.23 12.11
CA GLN A 27 -30.66 -14.14 11.27
C GLN A 27 -29.94 -14.06 9.93
N LEU A 28 -28.61 -14.19 9.91
CA LEU A 28 -27.81 -14.21 8.69
C LEU A 28 -28.20 -15.40 7.80
N LYS A 29 -28.39 -16.58 8.40
CA LYS A 29 -28.88 -17.77 7.69
C LYS A 29 -30.25 -17.52 7.05
N GLN A 30 -31.18 -16.92 7.78
CA GLN A 30 -32.50 -16.57 7.24
C GLN A 30 -32.41 -15.54 6.10
N TRP A 31 -31.49 -14.57 6.17
CA TRP A 31 -31.30 -13.59 5.10
C TRP A 31 -30.73 -14.24 3.84
N ASP A 32 -29.81 -15.18 4.00
CA ASP A 32 -29.21 -15.97 2.92
C ASP A 32 -30.26 -16.87 2.25
N GLU A 33 -31.00 -17.67 3.03
CA GLU A 33 -32.10 -18.52 2.55
C GLU A 33 -33.19 -17.72 1.80
N LYS A 34 -33.50 -16.51 2.29
CA LYS A 34 -34.49 -15.62 1.66
C LYS A 34 -33.92 -14.82 0.49
N LYS A 35 -32.62 -14.92 0.21
CA LYS A 35 -31.90 -14.14 -0.81
C LYS A 35 -32.19 -12.64 -0.71
N ILE A 36 -32.04 -12.10 0.51
CA ILE A 36 -32.41 -10.70 0.79
C ILE A 36 -31.60 -9.72 -0.07
N TYR A 37 -30.31 -9.99 -0.29
CA TYR A 37 -29.47 -9.12 -1.14
C TYR A 37 -30.01 -9.03 -2.57
N ASP A 38 -30.36 -10.16 -3.19
CA ASP A 38 -30.91 -10.22 -4.55
C ASP A 38 -32.24 -9.47 -4.65
N LYS A 39 -33.13 -9.66 -3.66
CA LYS A 39 -34.41 -8.93 -3.59
C LYS A 39 -34.19 -7.42 -3.49
N LEU A 40 -33.20 -6.99 -2.72
CA LEU A 40 -32.82 -5.58 -2.61
C LEU A 40 -32.26 -5.02 -3.92
N ARG A 41 -31.51 -5.83 -4.69
CA ARG A 41 -31.05 -5.43 -6.04
C ARG A 41 -32.22 -5.29 -7.01
N GLU A 42 -33.11 -6.27 -7.04
CA GLU A 42 -34.26 -6.27 -7.94
C GLU A 42 -35.19 -5.09 -7.67
N GLN A 43 -35.53 -4.84 -6.39
CA GLN A 43 -36.37 -3.70 -6.00
C GLN A 43 -35.73 -2.33 -6.33
N ALA A 44 -34.41 -2.29 -6.46
CA ALA A 44 -33.67 -1.07 -6.71
C ALA A 44 -33.23 -0.90 -8.17
N LYS A 45 -33.54 -1.85 -9.07
CA LYS A 45 -33.06 -1.87 -10.47
C LYS A 45 -33.15 -0.51 -11.17
N ASP A 46 -34.30 0.15 -11.09
CA ASP A 46 -34.57 1.41 -11.81
C ASP A 46 -34.24 2.67 -10.99
N ARG A 47 -33.64 2.51 -9.80
CA ARG A 47 -33.23 3.63 -8.95
C ARG A 47 -31.89 4.22 -9.38
N PRO A 48 -31.60 5.49 -9.05
CA PRO A 48 -30.29 6.08 -9.29
C PRO A 48 -29.15 5.24 -8.70
N LEU A 49 -28.11 5.00 -9.49
CA LEU A 49 -27.01 4.13 -9.13
C LEU A 49 -25.99 4.84 -8.23
N PHE A 50 -25.65 4.20 -7.10
CA PHE A 50 -24.55 4.59 -6.21
C PHE A 50 -23.54 3.45 -6.10
N ILE A 51 -22.29 3.70 -6.47
CA ILE A 51 -21.24 2.68 -6.46
C ILE A 51 -20.18 3.04 -5.44
N LEU A 52 -20.07 2.19 -4.41
CA LEU A 52 -18.86 2.08 -3.60
C LEU A 52 -18.03 0.93 -4.15
N HIS A 53 -16.86 1.25 -4.72
CA HIS A 53 -15.94 0.21 -5.19
C HIS A 53 -15.11 -0.29 -4.02
N ASP A 54 -15.12 -1.60 -3.83
CA ASP A 54 -14.39 -2.25 -2.76
C ASP A 54 -12.91 -2.37 -3.13
N GLY A 55 -11.99 -1.89 -2.30
CA GLY A 55 -10.59 -2.22 -2.43
C GLY A 55 -10.35 -3.66 -1.98
N PRO A 56 -9.61 -4.46 -2.76
CA PRO A 56 -9.46 -5.88 -2.49
C PRO A 56 -8.48 -6.11 -1.32
N PRO A 57 -8.89 -6.72 -0.18
CA PRO A 57 -7.96 -7.17 0.83
C PRO A 57 -7.13 -8.35 0.33
N TYR A 58 -5.92 -8.50 0.87
CA TYR A 58 -5.06 -9.64 0.56
C TYR A 58 -5.64 -10.96 1.08
N ALA A 59 -5.68 -11.97 0.20
CA ALA A 59 -6.13 -13.32 0.54
C ALA A 59 -5.04 -14.15 1.26
N ASN A 60 -4.56 -13.68 2.42
CA ASN A 60 -3.36 -14.26 3.08
C ASN A 60 -3.42 -14.40 4.61
N GLY A 61 -4.59 -14.35 5.24
CA GLY A 61 -4.71 -14.49 6.70
C GLY A 61 -6.12 -14.28 7.22
N HIS A 62 -6.30 -14.41 8.54
CA HIS A 62 -7.55 -14.04 9.21
C HIS A 62 -7.71 -12.52 9.30
N LEU A 63 -8.96 -12.06 9.36
CA LEU A 63 -9.25 -10.64 9.48
C LEU A 63 -8.83 -10.06 10.84
N HIS A 64 -8.52 -8.77 10.83
CA HIS A 64 -8.16 -7.98 12.01
C HIS A 64 -9.07 -6.75 12.12
N MET A 65 -8.94 -5.99 13.21
CA MET A 65 -9.83 -4.84 13.46
C MET A 65 -9.81 -3.76 12.37
N GLY A 66 -8.67 -3.55 11.70
CA GLY A 66 -8.60 -2.69 10.50
C GLY A 66 -9.55 -3.14 9.36
N HIS A 67 -9.69 -4.45 9.13
CA HIS A 67 -10.65 -4.98 8.17
C HIS A 67 -12.10 -4.81 8.65
N ALA A 68 -12.33 -4.96 9.96
CA ALA A 68 -13.65 -4.78 10.57
C ALA A 68 -14.16 -3.34 10.40
N ILE A 69 -13.37 -2.33 10.81
CA ILE A 69 -13.78 -0.93 10.65
C ILE A 69 -14.02 -0.60 9.18
N ASN A 70 -13.13 -1.00 8.28
CA ASN A 70 -13.24 -0.76 6.86
C ASN A 70 -14.56 -1.29 6.28
N LYS A 71 -14.82 -2.59 6.43
CA LYS A 71 -16.02 -3.22 5.84
C LYS A 71 -17.32 -2.81 6.51
N ILE A 72 -17.30 -2.53 7.81
CA ILE A 72 -18.50 -2.04 8.50
C ILE A 72 -18.84 -0.64 8.02
N LEU A 73 -17.87 0.25 7.84
CA LEU A 73 -18.11 1.59 7.27
C LEU A 73 -18.66 1.50 5.84
N LYS A 74 -18.10 0.62 4.98
CA LYS A 74 -18.65 0.37 3.64
C LYS A 74 -20.10 -0.08 3.68
N ASP A 75 -20.43 -1.02 4.57
CA ASP A 75 -21.78 -1.54 4.71
C ASP A 75 -22.77 -0.50 5.25
N ILE A 76 -22.35 0.35 6.21
CA ILE A 76 -23.16 1.49 6.68
C ILE A 76 -23.47 2.44 5.51
N ILE A 77 -22.50 2.76 4.66
CA ILE A 77 -22.68 3.63 3.49
C ILE A 77 -23.62 2.99 2.46
N VAL A 78 -23.35 1.74 2.07
CA VAL A 78 -24.16 1.05 1.06
C VAL A 78 -25.61 0.90 1.53
N ARG A 79 -25.84 0.52 2.79
CA ARG A 79 -27.19 0.39 3.36
C ARG A 79 -27.91 1.72 3.48
N SER A 80 -27.22 2.78 3.94
CA SER A 80 -27.84 4.11 4.04
C SER A 80 -28.21 4.67 2.67
N ARG A 81 -27.36 4.51 1.64
CA ARG A 81 -27.70 4.90 0.26
C ARG A 81 -28.84 4.06 -0.32
N GLN A 82 -28.87 2.76 -0.07
CA GLN A 82 -30.01 1.90 -0.43
C GLN A 82 -31.33 2.40 0.19
N MET A 83 -31.32 2.73 1.49
CA MET A 83 -32.48 3.25 2.21
C MET A 83 -32.87 4.68 1.77
N ALA A 84 -31.91 5.47 1.30
CA ALA A 84 -32.13 6.79 0.71
C ALA A 84 -32.64 6.75 -0.74
N GLY A 85 -32.95 5.56 -1.28
CA GLY A 85 -33.57 5.42 -2.59
C GLY A 85 -32.60 5.21 -3.75
N PHE A 86 -31.34 4.83 -3.50
CA PHE A 86 -30.38 4.46 -4.54
C PHE A 86 -30.39 2.96 -4.82
N ASN A 87 -29.97 2.58 -6.03
CA ASN A 87 -29.43 1.26 -6.31
C ASN A 87 -27.97 1.24 -5.87
N ALA A 88 -27.67 0.66 -4.71
CA ALA A 88 -26.31 0.55 -4.20
C ALA A 88 -25.77 -0.90 -4.24
N PRO A 89 -25.35 -1.44 -5.41
CA PRO A 89 -24.72 -2.74 -5.47
C PRO A 89 -23.35 -2.69 -4.78
N TYR A 90 -22.99 -3.77 -4.11
CA TYR A 90 -21.68 -3.91 -3.46
C TYR A 90 -21.07 -5.26 -3.83
N VAL A 91 -20.02 -5.21 -4.63
CA VAL A 91 -19.28 -6.39 -5.09
C VAL A 91 -17.95 -6.44 -4.33
N PRO A 92 -17.81 -7.35 -3.36
CA PRO A 92 -16.55 -7.53 -2.66
C PRO A 92 -15.51 -8.15 -3.60
N GLY A 93 -14.23 -7.91 -3.33
CA GLY A 93 -13.18 -8.66 -4.00
C GLY A 93 -11.97 -8.94 -3.15
N TRP A 94 -10.95 -9.55 -3.75
CA TRP A 94 -9.72 -10.00 -3.09
C TRP A 94 -8.50 -9.88 -4.00
N ASP A 95 -7.37 -9.53 -3.39
CA ASP A 95 -6.07 -9.55 -4.04
C ASP A 95 -5.42 -10.91 -3.76
N CYS A 96 -5.36 -11.71 -4.81
CA CYS A 96 -4.92 -13.09 -4.79
C CYS A 96 -3.50 -13.27 -5.30
N HIS A 97 -2.78 -12.21 -5.70
CA HIS A 97 -1.43 -12.32 -6.24
C HIS A 97 -0.33 -11.84 -5.27
N GLY A 98 0.91 -12.08 -5.69
CA GLY A 98 2.08 -11.46 -5.13
C GLY A 98 2.75 -12.17 -3.96
N LEU A 99 3.75 -11.45 -3.47
CA LEU A 99 4.77 -11.90 -2.56
C LEU A 99 4.22 -12.51 -1.25
N PRO A 100 3.20 -11.95 -0.57
CA PRO A 100 2.74 -12.51 0.71
C PRO A 100 2.19 -13.93 0.60
N ILE A 101 1.47 -14.25 -0.48
CA ILE A 101 0.92 -15.59 -0.72
C ILE A 101 2.04 -16.56 -1.07
N GLU A 102 2.93 -16.16 -1.99
CA GLU A 102 4.10 -16.96 -2.36
C GLU A 102 4.95 -17.30 -1.13
N HIS A 103 5.10 -16.40 -0.15
CA HIS A 103 5.81 -16.70 1.12
C HIS A 103 5.22 -17.84 1.90
N ASN A 104 3.91 -17.78 2.11
CA ASN A 104 3.26 -18.72 2.98
C ASN A 104 3.22 -20.08 2.31
N VAL A 105 3.08 -20.11 0.98
CA VAL A 105 3.23 -21.32 0.18
C VAL A 105 4.66 -21.84 0.23
N ASP A 106 5.68 -20.99 0.10
CA ASP A 106 7.09 -21.40 0.20
C ASP A 106 7.41 -22.04 1.55
N LYS A 107 6.92 -21.46 2.64
CA LYS A 107 7.03 -22.03 3.98
C LYS A 107 6.34 -23.39 4.11
N GLN A 108 5.20 -23.57 3.45
CA GLN A 108 4.45 -24.84 3.48
C GLN A 108 5.10 -25.92 2.59
N LEU A 109 5.66 -25.54 1.45
CA LEU A 109 6.30 -26.46 0.50
C LEU A 109 7.70 -26.86 0.96
N GLY A 110 8.45 -25.95 1.59
CA GLY A 110 9.82 -26.20 2.06
C GLY A 110 10.74 -26.68 0.94
N SER A 111 11.45 -27.79 1.16
CA SER A 111 12.36 -28.37 0.16
C SER A 111 11.66 -28.88 -1.10
N LYS A 112 10.36 -29.19 -1.06
CA LYS A 112 9.60 -29.73 -2.21
C LYS A 112 9.54 -28.73 -3.37
N LYS A 113 9.60 -27.42 -3.09
CA LYS A 113 9.57 -26.37 -4.12
C LYS A 113 10.66 -26.56 -5.18
N LYS A 114 11.86 -27.02 -4.79
CA LYS A 114 13.00 -27.22 -5.71
C LYS A 114 12.73 -28.25 -6.82
N GLN A 115 11.72 -29.10 -6.64
CA GLN A 115 11.35 -30.14 -7.60
C GLN A 115 10.09 -29.79 -8.39
N MET A 116 9.49 -28.61 -8.15
CA MET A 116 8.23 -28.19 -8.76
C MET A 116 8.49 -27.28 -9.97
N THR A 117 7.65 -27.42 -11.00
CA THR A 117 7.61 -26.48 -12.12
C THR A 117 6.99 -25.14 -11.67
N PRO A 118 7.25 -24.03 -12.39
CA PRO A 118 6.61 -22.75 -12.11
C PRO A 118 5.08 -22.84 -12.05
N VAL A 119 4.48 -23.60 -12.98
CA VAL A 119 3.03 -23.84 -13.04
C VAL A 119 2.52 -24.54 -11.78
N GLN A 120 3.23 -25.57 -11.29
CA GLN A 120 2.85 -26.27 -10.06
C GLN A 120 2.92 -25.35 -8.83
N VAL A 121 3.91 -24.44 -8.76
CA VAL A 121 4.00 -23.44 -7.69
C VAL A 121 2.84 -22.45 -7.75
N ARG A 122 2.47 -21.99 -8.96
CA ARG A 122 1.33 -21.10 -9.19
C ARG A 122 0.01 -21.74 -8.78
N GLN A 123 -0.21 -23.01 -9.13
CA GLN A 123 -1.38 -23.77 -8.69
C GLN A 123 -1.46 -23.91 -7.16
N ALA A 124 -0.33 -24.12 -6.48
CA ALA A 124 -0.29 -24.14 -5.02
C ALA A 124 -0.66 -22.77 -4.41
N CYS A 125 -0.21 -21.67 -5.03
CA CYS A 125 -0.58 -20.31 -4.64
C CYS A 125 -2.07 -20.01 -4.86
N ARG A 126 -2.63 -20.41 -6.01
CA ARG A 126 -4.07 -20.31 -6.30
C ARG A 126 -4.91 -21.04 -5.25
N LYS A 127 -4.51 -22.27 -4.88
CA LYS A 127 -5.20 -23.06 -3.85
C LYS A 127 -5.12 -22.41 -2.47
N TYR A 128 -3.96 -21.85 -2.11
CA TYR A 128 -3.78 -21.13 -0.85
C TYR A 128 -4.67 -19.88 -0.80
N ALA A 129 -4.67 -19.08 -1.86
CA ALA A 129 -5.48 -17.87 -1.98
C ALA A 129 -6.99 -18.21 -1.87
N ALA A 130 -7.47 -19.19 -2.64
CA ALA A 130 -8.87 -19.64 -2.62
C ALA A 130 -9.33 -20.04 -1.20
N LYS A 131 -8.50 -20.79 -0.46
CA LYS A 131 -8.79 -21.14 0.94
C LYS A 131 -9.01 -19.89 1.81
N PHE A 132 -8.15 -18.88 1.68
CA PHE A 132 -8.28 -17.67 2.49
C PHE A 132 -9.40 -16.73 2.01
N VAL A 133 -9.73 -16.73 0.72
CA VAL A 133 -10.93 -16.07 0.21
C VAL A 133 -12.17 -16.64 0.90
N ASP A 134 -12.31 -17.95 0.98
CA ASP A 134 -13.47 -18.59 1.63
C ASP A 134 -13.55 -18.22 3.13
N ILE A 135 -12.43 -18.33 3.85
CA ILE A 135 -12.35 -17.97 5.28
C ILE A 135 -12.73 -16.51 5.50
N GLN A 136 -12.08 -15.59 4.78
CA GLN A 136 -12.31 -14.15 4.95
C GLN A 136 -13.72 -13.75 4.51
N ARG A 137 -14.29 -14.40 3.47
CA ARG A 137 -15.68 -14.20 3.05
C ARG A 137 -16.65 -14.52 4.18
N ASP A 138 -16.47 -15.64 4.85
CA ASP A 138 -17.33 -16.04 5.98
C ASP A 138 -17.15 -15.11 7.19
N GLU A 139 -15.91 -14.67 7.47
CA GLU A 139 -15.65 -13.68 8.51
C GLU A 139 -16.30 -12.32 8.19
N PHE A 140 -16.27 -11.86 6.93
CA PHE A 140 -16.97 -10.63 6.51
C PHE A 140 -18.49 -10.78 6.54
N LYS A 141 -19.05 -11.91 6.08
CA LYS A 141 -20.48 -12.23 6.24
C LYS A 141 -20.87 -12.17 7.73
N ARG A 142 -19.99 -12.65 8.63
CA ARG A 142 -20.21 -12.63 10.08
C ARG A 142 -20.23 -11.22 10.68
N PHE A 143 -19.59 -10.22 10.04
CA PHE A 143 -19.73 -8.79 10.40
C PHE A 143 -21.11 -8.21 10.02
N GLY A 144 -21.98 -8.98 9.36
CA GLY A 144 -23.30 -8.54 8.90
C GLY A 144 -23.27 -7.73 7.61
N VAL A 145 -22.17 -7.79 6.86
CA VAL A 145 -21.98 -7.05 5.61
C VAL A 145 -22.82 -7.69 4.50
N ALA A 146 -23.66 -6.90 3.83
CA ALA A 146 -24.44 -7.34 2.68
C ALA A 146 -23.72 -6.99 1.38
N GLY A 147 -23.56 -7.98 0.50
CA GLY A 147 -22.86 -7.83 -0.79
C GLY A 147 -23.01 -9.04 -1.68
N GLN A 148 -22.43 -8.96 -2.88
CA GLN A 148 -22.42 -10.06 -3.84
C GLN A 148 -21.34 -11.09 -3.48
N TRP A 149 -21.64 -11.95 -2.50
CA TRP A 149 -20.68 -12.91 -1.96
C TRP A 149 -20.53 -14.19 -2.80
N GLU A 150 -21.49 -14.48 -3.66
CA GLU A 150 -21.49 -15.69 -4.50
C GLU A 150 -20.63 -15.50 -5.75
N THR A 151 -20.57 -14.27 -6.27
CA THR A 151 -19.72 -13.90 -7.41
C THR A 151 -18.84 -12.68 -7.08
N PRO A 152 -17.91 -12.81 -6.12
CA PRO A 152 -16.95 -11.76 -5.84
C PRO A 152 -15.95 -11.61 -6.98
N TYR A 153 -15.27 -10.46 -7.07
CA TYR A 153 -14.15 -10.32 -8.00
C TYR A 153 -12.84 -10.78 -7.35
N LEU A 154 -12.05 -11.58 -8.06
CA LEU A 154 -10.76 -12.07 -7.56
C LEU A 154 -9.70 -11.73 -8.59
N THR A 155 -8.54 -11.19 -8.17
CA THR A 155 -7.48 -10.83 -9.13
C THR A 155 -6.93 -12.04 -9.90
N MET A 156 -7.07 -13.24 -9.33
CA MET A 156 -6.70 -14.51 -9.99
C MET A 156 -7.77 -15.07 -10.94
N ASN A 157 -8.95 -14.45 -11.09
CA ASN A 157 -9.92 -14.94 -12.06
C ASN A 157 -9.42 -14.69 -13.49
N SER A 158 -9.58 -15.66 -14.40
CA SER A 158 -9.05 -15.58 -15.77
C SER A 158 -9.43 -14.28 -16.50
N ALA A 159 -10.69 -13.85 -16.40
CA ALA A 159 -11.15 -12.60 -16.98
C ALA A 159 -10.46 -11.35 -16.37
N TYR A 160 -10.18 -11.38 -15.07
CA TYR A 160 -9.48 -10.29 -14.38
C TYR A 160 -8.00 -10.28 -14.80
N GLU A 161 -7.32 -11.42 -14.80
CA GLU A 161 -5.93 -11.57 -15.26
C GLU A 161 -5.76 -11.11 -16.72
N ALA A 162 -6.69 -11.50 -17.58
CA ALA A 162 -6.75 -11.07 -18.97
C ALA A 162 -6.91 -9.55 -19.09
N ARG A 163 -7.72 -8.92 -18.21
CA ARG A 163 -7.86 -7.47 -18.19
C ARG A 163 -6.61 -6.77 -17.66
N ILE A 164 -5.94 -7.31 -16.64
CA ILE A 164 -4.63 -6.81 -16.17
C ILE A 164 -3.63 -6.79 -17.33
N ALA A 165 -3.48 -7.92 -18.02
CA ALA A 165 -2.56 -8.04 -19.16
C ALA A 165 -2.92 -7.04 -20.27
N LYS A 166 -4.21 -6.89 -20.57
CA LYS A 166 -4.70 -5.92 -21.56
C LYS A 166 -4.30 -4.48 -21.17
N GLU A 167 -4.59 -4.04 -19.95
CA GLU A 167 -4.23 -2.68 -19.52
C GLU A 167 -2.72 -2.45 -19.53
N CYS A 168 -1.91 -3.44 -19.17
CA CYS A 168 -0.46 -3.36 -19.29
C CYS A 168 -0.02 -3.21 -20.76
N GLY A 169 -0.58 -4.04 -21.65
CA GLY A 169 -0.35 -3.96 -23.09
C GLY A 169 -0.74 -2.60 -23.67
N GLU A 170 -1.79 -1.96 -23.17
CA GLU A 170 -2.18 -0.62 -23.58
C GLU A 170 -1.18 0.47 -23.16
N PHE A 171 -0.61 0.38 -21.94
CA PHE A 171 0.49 1.27 -21.53
C PHE A 171 1.73 1.08 -22.40
N ALA A 172 2.01 -0.16 -22.82
CA ALA A 172 3.08 -0.48 -23.74
C ALA A 172 2.84 0.12 -25.14
N LEU A 173 1.64 -0.05 -25.69
CA LEU A 173 1.25 0.50 -27.00
C LEU A 173 1.23 2.04 -27.02
N ALA A 174 0.84 2.67 -25.92
CA ALA A 174 0.90 4.13 -25.78
C ALA A 174 2.34 4.66 -25.73
N GLY A 175 3.32 3.81 -25.40
CA GLY A 175 4.72 4.18 -25.25
C GLY A 175 5.07 4.75 -23.87
N ASP A 176 4.15 4.70 -22.90
CA ASP A 176 4.38 5.07 -21.50
C ASP A 176 5.23 4.05 -20.75
N MET A 177 5.10 2.78 -21.14
CA MET A 177 5.86 1.68 -20.56
C MET A 177 7.20 1.53 -21.29
N PHE A 178 8.30 1.49 -20.54
CA PHE A 178 9.64 1.34 -21.12
C PHE A 178 10.53 0.44 -20.25
N LEU A 179 11.50 -0.19 -20.89
CA LEU A 179 12.54 -0.97 -20.23
C LEU A 179 13.70 -0.03 -19.85
N GLY A 180 14.02 0.06 -18.56
CA GLY A 180 15.10 0.90 -18.05
C GLY A 180 16.03 0.12 -17.12
N LYS A 181 17.27 0.58 -16.99
CA LYS A 181 18.21 0.12 -15.95
C LYS A 181 18.39 1.22 -14.91
N LYS A 182 17.79 1.02 -13.74
CA LYS A 182 17.93 1.93 -12.59
C LYS A 182 18.29 1.12 -11.34
N PRO A 183 19.09 1.67 -10.42
CA PRO A 183 19.28 1.07 -9.12
C PRO A 183 17.97 1.01 -8.37
N ILE A 184 17.61 -0.19 -7.93
CA ILE A 184 16.42 -0.45 -7.15
C ILE A 184 16.81 -1.23 -5.91
N TYR A 185 16.00 -1.13 -4.85
CA TYR A 185 16.18 -2.02 -3.72
C TYR A 185 16.02 -3.47 -4.17
N TRP A 186 17.01 -4.28 -3.83
CA TRP A 186 17.11 -5.68 -4.21
C TRP A 186 17.38 -6.51 -2.96
N CYS A 187 16.56 -7.53 -2.76
CA CYS A 187 16.77 -8.51 -1.70
C CYS A 187 17.48 -9.74 -2.25
N CYS A 188 18.78 -9.89 -1.98
CA CYS A 188 19.58 -11.04 -2.46
C CYS A 188 19.06 -12.39 -1.94
N SER A 189 18.43 -12.41 -0.75
CA SER A 189 17.82 -13.63 -0.19
C SER A 189 16.50 -14.01 -0.86
N CYS A 190 15.71 -13.01 -1.27
CA CYS A 190 14.43 -13.24 -1.95
C CYS A 190 14.55 -13.21 -3.47
N GLN A 191 15.68 -12.76 -4.01
CA GLN A 191 15.98 -12.57 -5.43
C GLN A 191 14.92 -11.75 -6.15
N THR A 192 14.59 -10.59 -5.59
CA THR A 192 13.52 -9.75 -6.13
C THR A 192 13.72 -8.28 -5.79
N ALA A 193 13.24 -7.43 -6.70
CA ALA A 193 13.06 -6.00 -6.49
C ALA A 193 12.08 -5.73 -5.35
N LEU A 194 12.37 -4.73 -4.53
CA LEU A 194 11.49 -4.23 -3.47
C LEU A 194 11.12 -2.78 -3.73
N ALA A 195 9.87 -2.42 -3.46
CA ALA A 195 9.46 -1.03 -3.37
C ALA A 195 9.93 -0.40 -2.04
N GLU A 196 10.02 0.92 -1.98
CA GLU A 196 10.39 1.64 -0.75
C GLU A 196 9.46 1.33 0.44
N ALA A 197 8.17 1.12 0.16
CA ALA A 197 7.19 0.70 1.16
C ALA A 197 7.44 -0.71 1.75
N GLU A 198 8.32 -1.50 1.13
CA GLU A 198 8.69 -2.87 1.54
C GLU A 198 10.06 -2.90 2.27
N ILE A 199 10.60 -1.74 2.62
CA ILE A 199 11.86 -1.61 3.36
C ILE A 199 11.59 -1.27 4.82
N GLU A 200 12.31 -1.96 5.72
CA GLU A 200 12.38 -1.62 7.13
C GLU A 200 13.82 -1.27 7.50
N TYR A 201 14.00 -0.39 8.47
CA TYR A 201 15.31 0.01 8.94
C TYR A 201 15.62 -0.67 10.26
N HIS A 202 16.81 -1.28 10.35
CA HIS A 202 17.34 -1.93 11.55
C HIS A 202 18.81 -1.55 11.72
N ASP A 203 19.30 -1.58 12.96
CA ASP A 203 20.73 -1.33 13.23
C ASP A 203 21.60 -2.42 12.59
N HIS A 204 22.61 -1.99 11.85
CA HIS A 204 23.55 -2.86 11.14
C HIS A 204 24.98 -2.36 11.33
N THR A 205 25.89 -3.28 11.58
CA THR A 205 27.32 -2.96 11.66
C THR A 205 27.96 -3.15 10.30
N SER A 206 28.40 -2.05 9.69
CA SER A 206 29.05 -2.03 8.38
C SER A 206 30.54 -1.65 8.51
N PRO A 207 31.43 -2.16 7.64
CA PRO A 207 32.75 -1.57 7.48
C PRO A 207 32.62 -0.10 7.10
N SER A 208 33.55 0.74 7.53
CA SER A 208 33.66 2.15 7.19
C SER A 208 35.10 2.40 6.78
N ILE A 209 35.32 2.52 5.48
CA ILE A 209 36.66 2.65 4.90
C ILE A 209 36.90 4.03 4.30
N HIS A 210 38.15 4.45 4.34
CA HIS A 210 38.63 5.62 3.60
C HIS A 210 39.63 5.15 2.56
N VAL A 211 39.40 5.52 1.30
CA VAL A 211 40.17 5.03 0.15
C VAL A 211 40.69 6.21 -0.63
N LYS A 212 41.97 6.16 -1.02
CA LYS A 212 42.56 7.17 -1.90
C LYS A 212 42.41 6.74 -3.37
N PHE A 213 41.96 7.68 -4.19
CA PHE A 213 41.86 7.58 -5.64
C PHE A 213 42.96 8.46 -6.22
N ALA A 214 44.02 7.85 -6.74
CA ALA A 214 45.16 8.58 -7.27
C ALA A 214 44.74 9.41 -8.48
N LEU A 215 45.13 10.67 -8.54
CA LEU A 215 44.80 11.52 -9.66
C LEU A 215 45.72 11.23 -10.85
N LYS A 216 45.14 11.16 -12.05
CA LYS A 216 45.87 10.90 -13.30
C LYS A 216 46.20 12.18 -14.04
N ASP A 217 45.31 13.16 -13.99
CA ASP A 217 45.52 14.47 -14.60
C ASP A 217 46.41 15.36 -13.73
N ASP A 218 47.18 16.22 -14.39
CA ASP A 218 48.07 17.18 -13.74
C ASP A 218 47.27 18.33 -13.09
N LEU A 219 47.59 18.63 -11.83
CA LEU A 219 47.06 19.77 -11.06
C LEU A 219 48.14 20.77 -10.66
N SER A 220 49.30 20.77 -11.32
CA SER A 220 50.40 21.71 -11.03
C SER A 220 49.97 23.18 -11.13
N ASP A 221 48.98 23.49 -11.97
CA ASP A 221 48.40 24.83 -12.09
C ASP A 221 47.56 25.26 -10.87
N LEU A 222 47.03 24.30 -10.12
CA LEU A 222 46.08 24.53 -9.02
C LEU A 222 46.74 24.33 -7.64
N ILE A 223 47.81 23.54 -7.57
CA ILE A 223 48.55 23.27 -6.34
C ILE A 223 50.02 23.63 -6.55
N PRO A 224 50.47 24.80 -6.05
CA PRO A 224 51.85 25.23 -6.17
C PRO A 224 52.81 24.22 -5.51
N ASP A 225 54.02 24.09 -6.07
CA ASP A 225 55.12 23.27 -5.53
C ASP A 225 54.80 21.78 -5.32
N ILE A 226 53.88 21.22 -6.13
CA ILE A 226 53.47 19.81 -6.01
C ILE A 226 54.58 18.83 -6.46
N GLY A 227 55.36 19.21 -7.48
CA GLY A 227 56.41 18.37 -8.06
C GLY A 227 55.90 16.97 -8.42
N ASP A 228 56.70 15.93 -8.17
CA ASP A 228 56.31 14.53 -8.38
C ASP A 228 55.49 13.93 -7.21
N THR A 229 54.94 14.76 -6.31
CA THR A 229 54.19 14.25 -5.15
C THR A 229 52.85 13.66 -5.61
N PRO A 230 52.53 12.41 -5.24
CA PRO A 230 51.26 11.81 -5.64
C PRO A 230 50.10 12.56 -5.00
N VAL A 231 49.09 12.87 -5.83
CA VAL A 231 47.85 13.54 -5.44
C VAL A 231 46.73 12.52 -5.45
N SER A 232 45.85 12.55 -4.47
CA SER A 232 44.71 11.63 -4.42
C SER A 232 43.46 12.26 -3.84
N MET A 233 42.33 11.94 -4.43
CA MET A 233 41.01 12.20 -3.84
C MET A 233 40.76 11.18 -2.73
N VAL A 234 40.33 11.64 -1.55
CA VAL A 234 40.00 10.71 -0.45
C VAL A 234 38.50 10.54 -0.36
N ILE A 235 38.01 9.33 -0.61
CA ILE A 235 36.59 9.01 -0.44
C ILE A 235 36.35 8.29 0.88
N TRP A 236 35.11 8.35 1.34
CA TRP A 236 34.60 7.54 2.44
C TRP A 236 33.43 6.69 1.96
N THR A 237 33.37 5.42 2.39
CA THR A 237 32.23 4.54 2.10
C THR A 237 32.00 3.54 3.22
N THR A 238 30.73 3.16 3.41
CA THR A 238 30.32 2.06 4.28
C THR A 238 30.07 0.75 3.53
N THR A 239 30.23 0.76 2.21
CA THR A 239 29.94 -0.37 1.32
C THR A 239 31.16 -0.70 0.45
N PRO A 240 32.23 -1.33 1.00
CA PRO A 240 33.42 -1.69 0.22
C PRO A 240 33.11 -2.49 -1.05
N TRP A 241 32.12 -3.38 -1.00
CA TRP A 241 31.63 -4.14 -2.15
C TRP A 241 31.15 -3.31 -3.36
N THR A 242 30.91 -2.00 -3.19
CA THR A 242 30.55 -1.10 -4.31
C THR A 242 31.78 -0.49 -5.00
N ILE A 243 32.97 -0.55 -4.39
CA ILE A 243 34.22 -0.03 -4.99
C ILE A 243 34.49 -0.65 -6.36
N PRO A 244 34.39 -1.99 -6.58
CA PRO A 244 34.65 -2.58 -7.89
C PRO A 244 33.74 -2.06 -9.03
N ALA A 245 32.61 -1.44 -8.70
CA ALA A 245 31.66 -0.88 -9.64
C ALA A 245 31.78 0.65 -9.77
N ASN A 246 32.82 1.25 -9.20
CA ASN A 246 33.03 2.69 -9.23
C ASN A 246 33.35 3.18 -10.65
N LEU A 247 32.72 4.29 -11.03
CA LEU A 247 32.98 4.99 -12.30
C LEU A 247 33.34 6.48 -12.10
N GLY A 248 33.29 6.97 -10.87
CA GLY A 248 33.57 8.36 -10.58
C GLY A 248 33.70 8.73 -9.11
N VAL A 249 34.11 9.96 -8.86
CA VAL A 249 34.18 10.58 -7.54
C VAL A 249 33.37 11.87 -7.57
N CYS A 250 32.28 11.91 -6.82
CA CYS A 250 31.40 13.05 -6.75
C CYS A 250 31.83 14.05 -5.67
N ILE A 251 31.83 15.32 -6.03
CA ILE A 251 32.08 16.47 -5.15
C ILE A 251 30.95 17.50 -5.29
N HIS A 252 30.73 18.30 -4.26
CA HIS A 252 29.66 19.30 -4.26
C HIS A 252 30.12 20.57 -4.99
N PRO A 253 29.32 21.15 -5.91
CA PRO A 253 29.74 22.30 -6.71
C PRO A 253 29.92 23.61 -5.91
N ARG A 254 29.36 23.70 -4.70
CA ARG A 254 29.42 24.90 -3.86
C ARG A 254 30.31 24.78 -2.62
N PHE A 255 30.96 23.64 -2.41
CA PHE A 255 31.87 23.48 -1.27
C PHE A 255 33.31 23.84 -1.67
N GLU A 256 34.09 24.31 -0.70
CA GLU A 256 35.52 24.57 -0.89
C GLU A 256 36.31 23.30 -0.53
N TYR A 257 37.21 22.88 -1.42
CA TYR A 257 38.06 21.70 -1.22
C TYR A 257 39.48 22.14 -0.85
N ALA A 258 40.19 21.28 -0.12
CA ALA A 258 41.55 21.54 0.33
C ALA A 258 42.49 20.43 -0.14
N ALA A 259 43.65 20.82 -0.65
CA ALA A 259 44.78 19.93 -0.87
C ALA A 259 45.62 19.89 0.40
N VAL A 260 45.68 18.72 1.04
CA VAL A 260 46.35 18.52 2.33
C VAL A 260 47.58 17.66 2.13
N LYS A 261 48.76 18.25 2.32
CA LYS A 261 50.03 17.52 2.29
C LYS A 261 50.20 16.77 3.61
N THR A 262 50.42 15.47 3.49
CA THR A 262 50.66 14.54 4.60
C THR A 262 52.06 13.96 4.49
N ARG A 263 52.61 13.50 5.61
CA ARG A 263 53.96 12.92 5.65
C ARG A 263 54.08 11.63 4.82
N ASP A 264 53.10 10.73 4.95
CA ASP A 264 53.21 9.34 4.47
C ASP A 264 52.30 9.03 3.27
N HIS A 265 51.40 9.93 2.88
CA HIS A 265 50.40 9.67 1.82
C HIS A 265 50.34 10.73 0.72
N GLY A 266 51.34 11.62 0.63
CA GLY A 266 51.37 12.67 -0.38
C GLY A 266 50.29 13.73 -0.14
N VAL A 267 49.69 14.23 -1.22
CA VAL A 267 48.65 15.27 -1.16
C VAL A 267 47.26 14.65 -1.26
N LEU A 268 46.44 14.86 -0.24
CA LEU A 268 45.08 14.35 -0.13
C LEU A 268 44.06 15.47 -0.36
N ILE A 269 43.11 15.26 -1.28
CA ILE A 269 42.02 16.20 -1.56
C ILE A 269 40.75 15.77 -0.84
N MET A 270 40.19 16.68 -0.06
CA MET A 270 38.93 16.52 0.67
C MET A 270 38.24 17.86 0.90
N ALA A 271 36.98 17.86 1.33
CA ALA A 271 36.27 19.09 1.65
C ALA A 271 36.97 19.79 2.82
N LYS A 272 37.21 21.10 2.68
CA LYS A 272 37.98 21.89 3.63
C LYS A 272 37.39 21.85 5.05
N ALA A 273 36.06 21.87 5.16
CA ALA A 273 35.36 21.81 6.44
C ALA A 273 35.54 20.48 7.19
N LEU A 274 35.96 19.42 6.50
CA LEU A 274 36.12 18.07 7.06
C LEU A 274 37.58 17.70 7.34
N VAL A 275 38.55 18.54 6.97
CA VAL A 275 39.99 18.25 7.11
C VAL A 275 40.35 17.85 8.53
N GLU A 276 40.00 18.66 9.53
CA GLU A 276 40.34 18.38 10.94
C GLU A 276 39.76 17.04 11.41
N ASN A 277 38.50 16.75 11.09
CA ASN A 277 37.83 15.51 11.48
C ASN A 277 38.44 14.27 10.80
N VAL A 278 38.74 14.38 9.50
CA VAL A 278 39.33 13.31 8.71
C VAL A 278 40.76 13.01 9.19
N MET A 279 41.57 14.04 9.43
CA MET A 279 42.94 13.88 9.94
C MET A 279 42.95 13.29 11.35
N GLN A 280 42.05 13.73 12.22
CA GLN A 280 41.87 13.13 13.55
C GLN A 280 41.45 11.65 13.46
N THR A 281 40.57 11.30 12.52
CA THR A 281 40.15 9.92 12.28
C THR A 281 41.32 9.04 11.80
N PHE A 282 42.24 9.61 11.03
CA PHE A 282 43.45 8.91 10.59
C PHE A 282 44.48 8.81 11.72
N GLY A 283 44.45 9.72 12.70
CA GLY A 283 45.44 9.84 13.77
C GLY A 283 46.68 10.59 13.28
N MET A 284 46.50 11.56 12.38
CA MET A 284 47.57 12.35 11.77
C MET A 284 47.52 13.78 12.29
N ASP A 285 48.48 14.14 13.14
CA ASP A 285 48.59 15.50 13.70
C ASP A 285 49.48 16.42 12.84
N ASP A 286 50.37 15.82 12.02
CA ASP A 286 51.33 16.52 11.17
C ASP A 286 50.84 16.58 9.71
N TYR A 287 50.05 17.61 9.41
CA TYR A 287 49.53 17.88 8.06
C TYR A 287 49.54 19.38 7.75
N GLN A 288 49.67 19.72 6.46
CA GLN A 288 49.67 21.09 5.99
C GLN A 288 48.68 21.27 4.83
N VAL A 289 47.76 22.24 4.94
CA VAL A 289 46.92 22.65 3.82
C VAL A 289 47.77 23.47 2.86
N VAL A 290 48.03 22.94 1.66
CA VAL A 290 48.93 23.55 0.66
C VAL A 290 48.18 24.37 -0.39
N ALA A 291 46.91 24.04 -0.67
CA ALA A 291 46.08 24.81 -1.59
C ALA A 291 44.58 24.67 -1.26
N LYS A 292 43.81 25.66 -1.70
CA LYS A 292 42.34 25.62 -1.75
C LYS A 292 41.92 25.43 -3.19
N LEU A 293 40.99 24.51 -3.42
CA LEU A 293 40.56 24.09 -4.74
C LEU A 293 39.09 24.45 -4.93
N ASN A 294 38.78 25.07 -6.06
CA ASN A 294 37.42 25.25 -6.52
C ASN A 294 36.95 23.94 -7.19
N PRO A 295 35.82 23.36 -6.78
CA PRO A 295 35.33 22.10 -7.35
C PRO A 295 35.12 22.15 -8.87
N LEU A 296 34.83 23.33 -9.44
CA LEU A 296 34.68 23.51 -10.89
C LEU A 296 35.98 23.24 -11.67
N ASP A 297 37.14 23.50 -11.06
CA ASP A 297 38.44 23.26 -11.71
C ASP A 297 38.82 21.77 -11.69
N LEU A 298 38.16 20.99 -10.82
CA LEU A 298 38.32 19.54 -10.69
C LEU A 298 37.31 18.76 -11.54
N GLU A 299 36.27 19.42 -12.07
CA GLU A 299 35.23 18.77 -12.88
C GLU A 299 35.83 18.13 -14.14
N ASN A 300 35.40 16.91 -14.46
CA ASN A 300 35.87 16.10 -15.58
C ASN A 300 37.35 15.66 -15.53
N LYS A 301 38.08 15.94 -14.45
CA LYS A 301 39.39 15.34 -14.21
C LYS A 301 39.24 13.85 -13.88
N LYS A 302 40.31 13.10 -14.09
CA LYS A 302 40.35 11.64 -13.98
C LYS A 302 41.20 11.21 -12.80
N CYS A 303 40.63 10.34 -12.00
CA CYS A 303 41.34 9.52 -11.04
C CYS A 303 41.58 8.12 -11.61
N LEU A 304 42.62 7.44 -11.15
CA LEU A 304 42.81 6.01 -11.32
C LEU A 304 41.93 5.28 -10.31
N HIS A 305 41.19 4.28 -10.79
CA HIS A 305 40.42 3.40 -9.94
C HIS A 305 41.38 2.60 -9.01
N PRO A 306 41.05 2.43 -7.71
CA PRO A 306 42.00 1.91 -6.72
C PRO A 306 42.34 0.42 -6.88
N ILE A 307 41.49 -0.35 -7.58
CA ILE A 307 41.68 -1.80 -7.84
C ILE A 307 42.08 -2.07 -9.29
N TYR A 308 41.24 -1.65 -10.25
CA TYR A 308 41.43 -1.86 -11.69
C TYR A 308 42.18 -0.72 -12.37
N ASP A 309 42.81 -1.03 -13.51
CA ASP A 309 43.46 -0.04 -14.38
C ASP A 309 42.41 0.66 -15.27
N THR A 310 41.51 1.38 -14.63
CA THR A 310 40.41 2.14 -15.27
C THR A 310 40.33 3.55 -14.70
N ASP A 311 39.79 4.47 -15.51
CA ASP A 311 39.61 5.86 -15.09
C ASP A 311 38.28 6.02 -14.31
N SER A 312 38.30 6.80 -13.24
CA SER A 312 37.14 7.27 -12.48
C SER A 312 37.02 8.79 -12.65
N LEU A 313 35.88 9.28 -13.14
CA LEU A 313 35.67 10.69 -13.45
C LEU A 313 35.30 11.50 -12.20
N ILE A 314 35.88 12.68 -12.01
CA ILE A 314 35.43 13.64 -11.00
C ILE A 314 34.19 14.38 -11.51
N ILE A 315 33.11 14.32 -10.75
CA ILE A 315 31.78 14.82 -11.15
C ILE A 315 31.15 15.69 -10.06
N LEU A 316 30.26 16.60 -10.45
CA LEU A 316 29.58 17.50 -9.52
C LEU A 316 28.18 17.00 -9.17
N GLY A 317 27.85 17.00 -7.87
CA GLY A 317 26.54 16.58 -7.37
C GLY A 317 26.12 17.27 -6.07
N ASP A 318 24.87 17.75 -6.05
CA ASP A 318 24.31 18.48 -4.90
C ASP A 318 23.93 17.58 -3.71
N HIS A 319 23.96 16.26 -3.89
CA HIS A 319 23.63 15.28 -2.84
C HIS A 319 24.78 15.06 -1.84
N VAL A 320 25.99 15.51 -2.17
CA VAL A 320 27.16 15.42 -1.28
C VAL A 320 26.99 16.38 -0.11
N THR A 321 27.14 15.89 1.12
CA THR A 321 27.00 16.69 2.36
C THR A 321 28.32 16.82 3.12
N LEU A 322 28.34 17.71 4.12
CA LEU A 322 29.46 17.89 5.05
C LEU A 322 29.20 17.24 6.42
N ASP A 323 28.13 16.45 6.54
CA ASP A 323 27.74 15.87 7.84
C ASP A 323 28.61 14.66 8.22
N ALA A 324 29.14 13.94 7.21
CA ALA A 324 29.95 12.75 7.41
C ALA A 324 30.88 12.47 6.21
N GLY A 325 31.93 11.68 6.45
CA GLY A 325 32.89 11.27 5.44
C GLY A 325 33.97 12.32 5.17
N THR A 326 34.33 12.51 3.90
CA THR A 326 35.42 13.40 3.47
C THR A 326 34.93 14.54 2.56
N GLY A 327 33.65 14.57 2.23
CA GLY A 327 33.09 15.47 1.21
C GLY A 327 33.44 15.07 -0.22
N CYS A 328 34.10 13.92 -0.43
CA CYS A 328 34.25 13.27 -1.72
C CYS A 328 33.57 11.90 -1.64
N VAL A 329 32.59 11.66 -2.51
CA VAL A 329 31.75 10.46 -2.48
C VAL A 329 32.08 9.62 -3.71
N HIS A 330 32.46 8.36 -3.52
CA HIS A 330 32.66 7.45 -4.65
C HIS A 330 31.30 7.20 -5.33
N THR A 331 31.27 7.14 -6.66
CA THR A 331 30.04 7.01 -7.45
C THR A 331 30.02 5.68 -8.18
N ALA A 332 29.05 4.83 -7.85
CA ALA A 332 28.75 3.57 -8.52
C ALA A 332 27.30 3.62 -9.03
N PRO A 333 27.05 4.09 -10.27
CA PRO A 333 25.70 4.37 -10.77
C PRO A 333 24.74 3.17 -10.79
N GLY A 334 25.23 1.93 -10.69
CA GLY A 334 24.40 0.74 -10.56
C GLY A 334 23.98 0.39 -9.12
N HIS A 335 24.54 1.06 -8.11
CA HIS A 335 24.38 0.73 -6.69
C HIS A 335 23.96 1.92 -5.82
N GLY A 336 23.61 3.06 -6.41
CA GLY A 336 23.09 4.24 -5.69
C GLY A 336 22.08 5.02 -6.53
N ALA A 337 20.98 5.45 -5.91
CA ALA A 337 19.95 6.23 -6.62
C ALA A 337 20.48 7.61 -7.04
N ASP A 338 21.14 8.32 -6.13
CA ASP A 338 21.76 9.62 -6.41
C ASP A 338 22.95 9.48 -7.38
N ASP A 339 23.75 8.43 -7.21
CA ASP A 339 24.84 8.05 -8.12
C ASP A 339 24.34 7.84 -9.55
N HIS A 340 23.18 7.21 -9.71
CA HIS A 340 22.55 7.04 -11.03
C HIS A 340 22.08 8.35 -11.62
N VAL A 341 21.44 9.21 -10.81
CA VAL A 341 20.93 10.51 -11.26
C VAL A 341 22.07 11.42 -11.72
N VAL A 342 23.14 11.52 -10.93
CA VAL A 342 24.34 12.29 -11.29
C VAL A 342 25.08 11.61 -12.43
N GLY A 343 25.34 10.31 -12.36
CA GLY A 343 26.07 9.57 -13.40
C GLY A 343 25.43 9.70 -14.77
N LYS A 344 24.09 9.70 -14.86
CA LYS A 344 23.37 9.93 -16.11
C LYS A 344 23.63 11.30 -16.73
N LYS A 345 23.85 12.35 -15.92
CA LYS A 345 24.20 13.70 -16.45
C LYS A 345 25.57 13.71 -17.14
N TYR A 346 26.49 12.88 -16.67
CA TYR A 346 27.85 12.75 -17.21
C TYR A 346 28.01 11.57 -18.19
N GLY A 347 26.92 10.88 -18.55
CA GLY A 347 26.96 9.75 -19.47
C GLY A 347 27.63 8.49 -18.92
N LEU A 348 27.68 8.32 -17.59
CA LEU A 348 28.23 7.12 -16.96
C LEU A 348 27.25 5.95 -17.08
N ASP A 349 27.79 4.76 -17.38
CA ASP A 349 27.01 3.54 -17.47
C ASP A 349 26.43 3.13 -16.10
N CYS A 350 25.22 2.57 -16.13
CA CYS A 350 24.56 2.00 -14.95
C CYS A 350 25.15 0.61 -14.62
N TYR A 351 26.46 0.57 -14.33
CA TYR A 351 27.25 -0.65 -14.16
C TYR A 351 26.98 -1.30 -12.79
N SER A 352 26.63 -2.60 -12.81
CA SER A 352 26.27 -3.37 -11.62
C SER A 352 26.72 -4.83 -11.78
N PRO A 353 27.96 -5.19 -11.41
CA PRO A 353 28.52 -6.53 -11.60
C PRO A 353 28.10 -7.52 -10.50
N VAL A 354 26.82 -7.51 -10.12
CA VAL A 354 26.27 -8.35 -9.06
C VAL A 354 25.10 -9.14 -9.63
N GLU A 355 25.13 -10.44 -9.41
CA GLU A 355 24.09 -11.40 -9.81
C GLU A 355 22.87 -11.35 -8.89
N ASP A 356 21.78 -12.02 -9.29
CA ASP A 356 20.49 -12.02 -8.58
C ASP A 356 20.60 -12.52 -7.12
N ASN A 357 21.53 -13.42 -6.85
CA ASN A 357 21.81 -13.99 -5.52
C ASN A 357 22.76 -13.13 -4.67
N GLY A 358 23.19 -11.96 -5.15
CA GLY A 358 24.14 -11.09 -4.45
C GLY A 358 25.59 -11.55 -4.54
N VAL A 359 25.94 -12.34 -5.56
CA VAL A 359 27.30 -12.79 -5.85
C VAL A 359 27.89 -11.96 -6.97
N PHE A 360 29.19 -11.65 -6.94
CA PHE A 360 29.83 -10.92 -8.05
C PHE A 360 29.85 -11.76 -9.33
N SER A 361 29.57 -11.09 -10.46
CA SER A 361 29.64 -11.67 -11.80
C SER A 361 31.10 -11.94 -12.21
N SER A 362 31.28 -12.64 -13.34
CA SER A 362 32.60 -12.84 -13.95
C SER A 362 33.27 -11.56 -14.44
N ASP A 363 32.52 -10.46 -14.54
CA ASP A 363 33.03 -9.15 -14.98
C ASP A 363 34.01 -8.53 -13.99
N VAL A 364 34.06 -9.06 -12.76
CA VAL A 364 34.93 -8.61 -11.68
C VAL A 364 35.78 -9.80 -11.20
N PRO A 365 36.83 -10.20 -11.97
CA PRO A 365 37.48 -11.50 -11.81
C PRO A 365 38.09 -11.75 -10.43
N LEU A 366 38.54 -10.69 -9.76
CA LEU A 366 39.15 -10.76 -8.43
C LEU A 366 38.18 -11.24 -7.34
N PHE A 367 36.88 -10.97 -7.50
CA PHE A 367 35.85 -11.27 -6.49
C PHE A 367 34.74 -12.18 -7.03
N ALA A 368 34.88 -12.66 -8.28
CA ALA A 368 33.88 -13.45 -8.97
C ALA A 368 33.50 -14.70 -8.16
N GLY A 369 32.20 -14.93 -7.97
CA GLY A 369 31.70 -16.06 -7.17
C GLY A 369 31.60 -15.78 -5.66
N GLU A 370 32.09 -14.65 -5.16
CA GLU A 370 31.94 -14.26 -3.76
C GLU A 370 30.64 -13.47 -3.50
N PHE A 371 30.02 -13.75 -2.36
CA PHE A 371 28.88 -12.97 -1.88
C PHE A 371 29.34 -11.60 -1.38
N ILE A 372 28.69 -10.52 -1.83
CA ILE A 372 29.13 -9.13 -1.65
C ILE A 372 29.54 -8.76 -0.21
N PHE A 373 28.79 -9.18 0.82
CA PHE A 373 29.12 -8.82 2.20
C PHE A 373 30.33 -9.58 2.75
N LYS A 374 30.60 -10.79 2.24
CA LYS A 374 31.82 -11.55 2.56
C LYS A 374 33.03 -10.99 1.82
N ALA A 375 32.82 -10.56 0.58
CA ALA A 375 33.85 -9.95 -0.25
C ALA A 375 34.38 -8.62 0.34
N ASN A 376 33.64 -7.94 1.22
CA ASN A 376 34.12 -6.72 1.88
C ASN A 376 35.50 -6.89 2.54
N THR A 377 35.77 -8.04 3.17
CA THR A 377 37.07 -8.30 3.81
C THR A 377 38.17 -8.42 2.75
N HIS A 378 37.94 -9.24 1.73
CA HIS A 378 38.89 -9.46 0.63
C HIS A 378 39.14 -8.17 -0.17
N ILE A 379 38.11 -7.34 -0.39
CA ILE A 379 38.24 -6.03 -1.04
C ILE A 379 39.13 -5.10 -0.21
N ASN A 380 38.96 -5.08 1.12
CA ASN A 380 39.80 -4.27 1.98
C ASN A 380 41.27 -4.72 1.95
N GLU A 381 41.51 -6.03 1.93
CA GLU A 381 42.86 -6.61 1.80
C GLU A 381 43.51 -6.18 0.47
N VAL A 382 42.80 -6.29 -0.66
CA VAL A 382 43.29 -5.86 -1.97
C VAL A 382 43.59 -4.35 -2.01
N LEU A 383 42.73 -3.54 -1.38
CA LEU A 383 42.96 -2.10 -1.28
C LEU A 383 44.18 -1.76 -0.40
N GLU A 384 44.44 -2.55 0.64
CA GLU A 384 45.62 -2.41 1.50
C GLU A 384 46.91 -2.83 0.77
N GLU A 385 46.88 -3.95 0.03
CA GLU A 385 48.00 -4.43 -0.80
C GLU A 385 48.39 -3.42 -1.89
N LYS A 386 47.39 -2.76 -2.50
CA LYS A 386 47.61 -1.67 -3.47
C LYS A 386 47.95 -0.33 -2.82
N GLY A 387 48.02 -0.29 -1.49
CA GLY A 387 48.32 0.89 -0.68
C GLY A 387 47.25 1.98 -0.77
N ALA A 388 46.05 1.69 -1.27
CA ALA A 388 44.94 2.61 -1.47
C ALA A 388 44.06 2.82 -0.23
N LEU A 389 44.09 1.89 0.73
CA LEU A 389 43.33 1.97 1.98
C LEU A 389 44.03 2.88 3.00
N LEU A 390 43.36 3.92 3.48
CA LEU A 390 43.87 4.83 4.51
C LEU A 390 43.41 4.45 5.92
N LYS A 391 42.15 4.03 6.06
CA LYS A 391 41.56 3.66 7.34
C LYS A 391 40.42 2.68 7.17
N ASN A 392 40.30 1.74 8.09
CA ASN A 392 39.17 0.81 8.19
C ASN A 392 38.68 0.76 9.65
N ARG A 393 37.36 0.94 9.85
CA ARG A 393 36.69 0.82 11.16
C ARG A 393 35.31 0.19 10.99
N GLN A 394 34.72 -0.30 12.07
CA GLN A 394 33.32 -0.73 12.08
C GLN A 394 32.41 0.44 12.50
N LEU A 395 31.27 0.59 11.83
CA LEU A 395 30.26 1.61 12.12
C LEU A 395 28.89 0.96 12.28
N SER A 396 28.22 1.19 13.40
CA SER A 396 26.83 0.79 13.59
C SER A 396 25.92 1.93 13.18
N HIS A 397 24.96 1.66 12.29
CA HIS A 397 24.02 2.65 11.76
C HIS A 397 22.72 1.98 11.30
N SER A 398 21.70 2.78 11.03
CA SER A 398 20.42 2.28 10.54
C SER A 398 20.52 1.93 9.06
N TYR A 399 20.26 0.66 8.71
CA TYR A 399 20.41 0.15 7.34
C TYR A 399 19.12 -0.49 6.83
N PRO A 400 18.80 -0.38 5.53
CA PRO A 400 17.60 -0.97 4.97
C PRO A 400 17.67 -2.51 4.95
N HIS A 401 16.61 -3.13 5.44
CA HIS A 401 16.39 -4.56 5.42
C HIS A 401 15.06 -4.88 4.74
N CYS A 402 14.98 -6.07 4.17
CA CYS A 402 13.74 -6.57 3.60
C CYS A 402 12.74 -6.81 4.74
N TRP A 403 11.56 -6.18 4.67
CA TRP A 403 10.50 -6.33 5.67
C TRP A 403 10.10 -7.79 5.94
N ARG A 404 10.33 -8.69 4.97
CA ARG A 404 9.90 -10.09 5.02
C ARG A 404 10.96 -11.03 5.59
N CYS A 405 12.18 -11.04 5.05
CA CYS A 405 13.25 -11.93 5.53
C CYS A 405 14.11 -11.30 6.63
N LYS A 406 13.96 -10.00 6.88
CA LYS A 406 14.75 -9.23 7.86
C LYS A 406 16.26 -9.23 7.59
N ASN A 407 16.68 -9.56 6.36
CA ASN A 407 18.07 -9.48 5.92
C ASN A 407 18.35 -8.13 5.23
N PRO A 408 19.61 -7.66 5.23
CA PRO A 408 19.99 -6.41 4.56
C PRO A 408 19.67 -6.44 3.07
N VAL A 409 19.27 -5.30 2.52
CA VAL A 409 19.05 -5.12 1.07
C VAL A 409 20.16 -4.29 0.44
N ILE A 410 20.28 -4.36 -0.88
CA ILE A 410 21.23 -3.54 -1.64
C ILE A 410 20.50 -2.74 -2.70
N TYR A 411 21.15 -1.70 -3.21
CA TYR A 411 20.78 -1.14 -4.50
C TYR A 411 21.47 -1.90 -5.61
N ARG A 412 20.71 -2.32 -6.62
CA ARG A 412 21.23 -3.04 -7.78
C ARG A 412 20.51 -2.58 -9.04
N ALA A 413 21.27 -2.26 -10.07
CA ALA A 413 20.71 -1.94 -11.37
C ALA A 413 20.39 -3.21 -12.14
N THR A 414 19.11 -3.35 -12.50
CA THR A 414 18.61 -4.45 -13.33
C THR A 414 17.69 -3.88 -14.40
N PRO A 415 17.57 -4.52 -15.57
CA PRO A 415 16.50 -4.20 -16.51
C PRO A 415 15.14 -4.41 -15.84
N GLN A 416 14.37 -3.34 -15.70
CA GLN A 416 13.03 -3.35 -15.14
C GLN A 416 12.09 -2.55 -16.05
N TRP A 417 10.83 -2.94 -16.04
CA TRP A 417 9.75 -2.24 -16.71
C TRP A 417 9.22 -1.11 -15.84
N PHE A 418 9.11 0.08 -16.43
CA PHE A 418 8.61 1.27 -15.75
C PHE A 418 7.45 1.88 -16.53
N ILE A 419 6.48 2.47 -15.84
CA ILE A 419 5.59 3.48 -16.42
C ILE A 419 6.20 4.85 -16.16
N SER A 420 6.41 5.62 -17.24
CA SER A 420 6.90 6.99 -17.12
C SER A 420 5.85 7.91 -16.53
N MET A 421 6.24 8.69 -15.53
CA MET A 421 5.35 9.72 -14.97
C MET A 421 5.29 10.97 -15.86
N ASP A 422 6.33 11.22 -16.65
CA ASP A 422 6.53 12.51 -17.31
C ASP A 422 6.42 12.43 -18.84
N LYS A 423 6.79 11.30 -19.47
CA LYS A 423 6.88 11.15 -20.94
C LYS A 423 5.60 11.57 -21.68
N LEU A 424 4.43 11.14 -21.22
CA LEU A 424 3.12 11.56 -21.78
C LEU A 424 2.31 12.43 -20.80
N GLY A 425 2.97 13.07 -19.84
CA GLY A 425 2.35 13.99 -18.88
C GLY A 425 1.40 13.32 -17.88
N LEU A 426 1.63 12.04 -17.53
CA LEU A 426 0.79 11.32 -16.57
C LEU A 426 0.73 12.02 -15.21
N ARG A 427 1.86 12.55 -14.73
CA ARG A 427 1.95 13.31 -13.48
C ARG A 427 1.00 14.51 -13.50
N GLN A 428 1.13 15.38 -14.49
CA GLN A 428 0.34 16.61 -14.58
C GLN A 428 -1.16 16.31 -14.72
N LYS A 429 -1.54 15.38 -15.60
CA LYS A 429 -2.93 14.92 -15.75
C LYS A 429 -3.50 14.37 -14.45
N THR A 430 -2.68 13.65 -13.68
CA THR A 430 -3.09 13.08 -12.40
C THR A 430 -3.30 14.16 -11.33
N LEU A 431 -2.39 15.13 -11.24
CA LEU A 431 -2.52 16.28 -10.33
C LEU A 431 -3.79 17.10 -10.62
N GLU A 432 -4.11 17.30 -11.90
CA GLU A 432 -5.37 17.93 -12.32
C GLU A 432 -6.58 17.12 -11.86
N GLN A 433 -6.58 15.80 -12.07
CA GLN A 433 -7.68 14.94 -11.66
C GLN A 433 -7.88 14.88 -10.14
N ILE A 434 -6.83 15.00 -9.34
CA ILE A 434 -6.94 15.09 -7.86
C ILE A 434 -7.81 16.27 -7.42
N ASN A 435 -7.78 17.38 -8.17
CA ASN A 435 -8.61 18.56 -7.88
C ASN A 435 -10.10 18.35 -8.16
N HIS A 436 -10.45 17.37 -8.99
CA HIS A 436 -11.84 17.03 -9.34
C HIS A 436 -12.45 15.96 -8.42
N VAL A 437 -11.66 15.38 -7.50
CA VAL A 437 -12.10 14.37 -6.55
C VAL A 437 -12.44 15.04 -5.21
N GLN A 438 -13.55 14.61 -4.59
CA GLN A 438 -13.87 14.98 -3.22
C GLN A 438 -13.09 14.09 -2.22
N TRP A 439 -12.30 14.71 -1.35
CA TRP A 439 -11.49 14.01 -0.35
C TRP A 439 -12.09 14.17 1.06
N ILE A 440 -12.32 13.06 1.74
CA ILE A 440 -12.88 13.01 3.09
C ILE A 440 -11.93 12.20 3.98
N PRO A 441 -11.28 12.82 4.98
CA PRO A 441 -11.16 14.27 5.23
C PRO A 441 -10.36 15.03 4.16
N SER A 442 -10.47 16.35 4.16
CA SER A 442 -9.88 17.24 3.14
C SER A 442 -8.36 17.10 3.02
N TRP A 443 -7.65 16.83 4.12
CA TRP A 443 -6.20 16.68 4.12
C TRP A 443 -5.70 15.52 3.25
N GLY A 444 -6.56 14.54 2.94
CA GLY A 444 -6.23 13.44 2.04
C GLY A 444 -5.78 13.94 0.66
N LYS A 445 -6.31 15.10 0.23
CA LYS A 445 -5.93 15.75 -1.02
C LYS A 445 -4.47 16.17 -1.02
N GLU A 446 -4.02 16.95 -0.03
CA GLU A 446 -2.63 17.41 0.01
C GLU A 446 -1.67 16.22 0.11
N ARG A 447 -2.05 15.21 0.90
CA ARG A 447 -1.26 13.98 1.07
C ARG A 447 -1.02 13.25 -0.25
N ILE A 448 -2.06 12.98 -1.05
CA ILE A 448 -1.87 12.28 -2.33
C ILE A 448 -1.23 13.19 -3.39
N TYR A 449 -1.52 14.49 -3.36
CA TYR A 449 -0.96 15.45 -4.30
C TYR A 449 0.57 15.52 -4.18
N ALA A 450 1.09 15.74 -2.97
CA ALA A 450 2.53 15.80 -2.72
C ALA A 450 3.25 14.49 -3.10
N MET A 451 2.58 13.35 -2.91
CA MET A 451 3.12 12.04 -3.30
C MET A 451 3.20 11.89 -4.82
N ILE A 452 2.20 12.37 -5.58
CA ILE A 452 2.22 12.30 -7.05
C ILE A 452 3.22 13.31 -7.62
N GLU A 453 3.29 14.52 -7.06
CA GLU A 453 4.17 15.59 -7.52
C GLU A 453 5.63 15.13 -7.57
N ASN A 454 6.11 14.45 -6.53
CA ASN A 454 7.50 14.02 -6.39
C ASN A 454 7.74 12.54 -6.76
N ARG A 455 6.74 11.85 -7.30
CA ARG A 455 6.84 10.41 -7.60
C ARG A 455 7.86 10.11 -8.70
N PRO A 456 8.81 9.17 -8.52
CA PRO A 456 9.62 8.67 -9.62
C PRO A 456 8.81 7.76 -10.57
N ASP A 457 9.37 7.41 -11.73
CA ASP A 457 8.76 6.43 -12.64
C ASP A 457 8.39 5.14 -11.89
N TRP A 458 7.20 4.59 -12.18
CA TRP A 458 6.68 3.45 -11.42
C TRP A 458 7.26 2.14 -11.96
N CYS A 459 8.10 1.47 -11.16
CA CYS A 459 8.63 0.14 -11.44
C CYS A 459 7.54 -0.93 -11.36
N LEU A 460 7.16 -1.49 -12.51
CA LEU A 460 6.12 -2.50 -12.66
C LEU A 460 6.61 -3.93 -12.48
N SER A 461 7.82 -4.25 -12.92
CA SER A 461 8.27 -5.65 -12.97
C SER A 461 8.69 -6.19 -11.62
N ARG A 462 8.42 -7.49 -11.41
CA ARG A 462 8.89 -8.29 -10.28
C ARG A 462 9.40 -9.65 -10.78
N GLN A 463 10.54 -10.10 -10.27
CA GLN A 463 11.18 -11.37 -10.65
C GLN A 463 10.59 -12.52 -9.83
N ARG A 464 9.33 -12.84 -10.10
CA ARG A 464 8.52 -13.77 -9.29
C ARG A 464 7.63 -14.64 -10.18
N SER A 465 7.11 -15.72 -9.61
CA SER A 465 6.27 -16.66 -10.35
C SER A 465 4.76 -16.46 -10.12
N TRP A 466 4.34 -15.85 -9.00
CA TRP A 466 2.92 -15.71 -8.64
C TRP A 466 2.37 -14.29 -8.86
N GLY A 467 1.79 -14.09 -10.04
CA GLY A 467 1.09 -12.88 -10.48
C GLY A 467 0.92 -12.87 -11.99
N VAL A 468 0.39 -11.78 -12.55
CA VAL A 468 0.16 -11.67 -14.00
C VAL A 468 1.49 -11.34 -14.70
N PRO A 469 1.92 -12.10 -15.72
CA PRO A 469 3.15 -11.81 -16.48
C PRO A 469 3.02 -10.52 -17.29
N ILE A 470 4.14 -9.87 -17.57
CA ILE A 470 4.18 -8.71 -18.47
C ILE A 470 4.02 -9.23 -19.91
N PRO A 471 2.93 -8.87 -20.63
CA PRO A 471 2.55 -9.51 -21.89
C PRO A 471 3.31 -8.91 -23.09
N VAL A 472 4.65 -8.94 -23.02
CA VAL A 472 5.56 -8.42 -24.06
C VAL A 472 6.57 -9.49 -24.47
N PHE A 473 7.04 -9.39 -25.70
CA PHE A 473 8.05 -10.28 -26.26
C PHE A 473 9.32 -9.48 -26.56
N HIS A 474 10.45 -10.18 -26.64
CA HIS A 474 11.76 -9.62 -26.96
C HIS A 474 12.31 -10.36 -28.17
N CYS A 475 12.81 -9.64 -29.17
CA CYS A 475 13.52 -10.26 -30.29
C CYS A 475 14.77 -10.99 -29.78
N SER A 476 14.94 -12.27 -30.14
CA SER A 476 16.04 -13.08 -29.63
C SER A 476 17.42 -12.54 -30.03
N GLU A 477 17.51 -11.92 -31.22
CA GLU A 477 18.74 -11.37 -31.80
C GLU A 477 19.09 -9.97 -31.30
N CYS A 478 18.18 -9.00 -31.50
CA CYS A 478 18.48 -7.59 -31.21
C CYS A 478 17.88 -7.06 -29.91
N LYS A 479 17.16 -7.90 -29.15
CA LYS A 479 16.47 -7.57 -27.89
C LYS A 479 15.42 -6.47 -27.98
N GLU A 480 15.01 -6.10 -29.20
CA GLU A 480 13.93 -5.14 -29.41
C GLU A 480 12.62 -5.68 -28.84
N VAL A 481 11.88 -4.81 -28.16
CA VAL A 481 10.58 -5.15 -27.58
C VAL A 481 9.55 -5.28 -28.70
N TYR A 482 8.81 -6.37 -28.70
CA TYR A 482 7.67 -6.60 -29.58
C TYR A 482 6.37 -6.51 -28.78
N VAL A 483 5.57 -5.50 -29.11
CA VAL A 483 4.21 -5.31 -28.62
C VAL A 483 3.37 -4.66 -29.72
N THR A 484 2.28 -5.32 -30.11
CA THR A 484 1.34 -4.83 -31.12
C THR A 484 -0.09 -4.99 -30.62
N ARG A 485 -1.04 -4.28 -31.26
CA ARG A 485 -2.47 -4.44 -30.95
C ARG A 485 -2.89 -5.91 -31.03
N GLU A 486 -2.49 -6.58 -32.10
CA GLU A 486 -2.76 -8.01 -32.32
C GLU A 486 -2.15 -8.91 -31.24
N SER A 487 -0.91 -8.64 -30.80
CA SER A 487 -0.31 -9.43 -29.72
C SER A 487 -1.05 -9.23 -28.39
N VAL A 488 -1.42 -7.99 -28.06
CA VAL A 488 -2.17 -7.69 -26.84
C VAL A 488 -3.54 -8.36 -26.85
N ASP A 489 -4.26 -8.29 -27.98
CA ASP A 489 -5.59 -8.90 -28.11
C ASP A 489 -5.53 -10.43 -28.10
N LYS A 490 -4.51 -11.05 -28.73
CA LYS A 490 -4.27 -12.50 -28.67
C LYS A 490 -3.99 -12.96 -27.25
N ILE A 491 -3.12 -12.27 -26.50
CA ILE A 491 -2.83 -12.62 -25.10
C ILE A 491 -4.06 -12.43 -24.21
N HIS A 492 -4.84 -11.36 -24.42
CA HIS A 492 -6.09 -11.16 -23.70
C HIS A 492 -7.08 -12.32 -23.91
N ALA A 493 -7.23 -12.80 -25.15
CA ALA A 493 -8.08 -13.96 -25.45
C ALA A 493 -7.57 -15.24 -24.77
N LEU A 494 -6.26 -15.53 -24.90
CA LEU A 494 -5.63 -16.70 -24.29
C LEU A 494 -5.75 -16.70 -22.75
N PHE A 495 -5.54 -15.55 -22.10
CA PHE A 495 -5.67 -15.44 -20.64
C PHE A 495 -7.13 -15.54 -20.19
N SER A 496 -8.08 -15.09 -21.01
CA SER A 496 -9.50 -15.23 -20.70
C SER A 496 -9.92 -16.71 -20.69
N GLU A 497 -9.39 -17.51 -21.61
CA GLU A 497 -9.70 -18.94 -21.72
C GLU A 497 -8.91 -19.81 -20.74
N HIS A 498 -7.61 -19.55 -20.59
CA HIS A 498 -6.68 -20.46 -19.90
C HIS A 498 -6.04 -19.87 -18.64
N SER A 499 -6.42 -18.66 -18.22
CA SER A 499 -5.71 -17.84 -17.22
C SER A 499 -4.28 -17.48 -17.67
N SER A 500 -3.58 -16.71 -16.85
CA SER A 500 -2.17 -16.34 -17.05
C SER A 500 -1.19 -17.52 -16.93
N ASP A 501 -1.64 -18.69 -16.46
CA ASP A 501 -0.82 -19.91 -16.40
C ASP A 501 -0.32 -20.34 -17.78
N ILE A 502 -1.09 -20.09 -18.86
CA ILE A 502 -0.69 -20.40 -20.23
C ILE A 502 0.63 -19.73 -20.64
N TRP A 503 0.93 -18.55 -20.09
CA TRP A 503 2.20 -17.86 -20.34
C TRP A 503 3.40 -18.65 -19.82
N PHE A 504 3.23 -19.46 -18.78
CA PHE A 504 4.29 -20.29 -18.20
C PHE A 504 4.32 -21.70 -18.79
N GLU A 505 3.23 -22.15 -19.41
CA GLU A 505 3.10 -23.47 -20.04
C GLU A 505 3.61 -23.49 -21.49
N LYS A 506 3.41 -22.40 -22.23
CA LYS A 506 3.61 -22.35 -23.69
C LYS A 506 4.86 -21.59 -24.08
N GLU A 507 5.48 -21.96 -25.20
CA GLU A 507 6.62 -21.22 -25.74
C GLU A 507 6.20 -19.92 -26.43
N ALA A 508 7.14 -18.98 -26.58
CA ALA A 508 6.85 -17.67 -27.17
C ALA A 508 6.18 -17.78 -28.56
N ALA A 509 6.64 -18.72 -29.39
CA ALA A 509 6.10 -18.96 -30.73
C ALA A 509 4.61 -19.35 -30.74
N GLU A 510 4.11 -20.01 -29.69
CA GLU A 510 2.69 -20.41 -29.58
C GLU A 510 1.81 -19.24 -29.10
N LEU A 511 2.40 -18.30 -28.36
CA LEU A 511 1.69 -17.15 -27.78
C LEU A 511 1.66 -15.94 -28.72
N MET A 512 2.61 -15.85 -29.64
CA MET A 512 2.76 -14.73 -30.57
C MET A 512 1.81 -14.82 -31.78
N PRO A 513 1.48 -13.69 -32.43
CA PRO A 513 0.82 -13.69 -33.74
C PRO A 513 1.61 -14.48 -34.80
N ASP A 514 0.90 -15.17 -35.71
CA ASP A 514 1.49 -16.12 -36.67
C ASP A 514 2.46 -15.47 -37.68
N HIS A 515 2.34 -14.15 -37.87
CA HIS A 515 3.15 -13.36 -38.80
C HIS A 515 4.09 -12.38 -38.09
N ALA A 516 4.38 -12.60 -36.80
CA ALA A 516 5.25 -11.72 -36.04
C ALA A 516 6.67 -11.64 -36.63
N VAL A 517 7.13 -10.42 -36.92
CA VAL A 517 8.46 -10.12 -37.43
C VAL A 517 9.01 -8.91 -36.67
N CYS A 518 10.30 -8.98 -36.29
CA CYS A 518 10.95 -7.88 -35.59
C CYS A 518 11.10 -6.68 -36.54
N ALA A 519 10.55 -5.53 -36.15
CA ALA A 519 10.59 -4.32 -36.98
C ALA A 519 12.02 -3.77 -37.22
N LYS A 520 12.98 -4.15 -36.36
CA LYS A 520 14.36 -3.64 -36.40
C LYS A 520 15.32 -4.52 -37.19
N CYS A 521 15.26 -5.84 -37.02
CA CYS A 521 16.21 -6.77 -37.66
C CYS A 521 15.55 -7.82 -38.57
N GLY A 522 14.22 -7.86 -38.67
CA GLY A 522 13.50 -8.82 -39.51
C GLY A 522 13.46 -10.26 -38.98
N SER A 523 14.02 -10.53 -37.80
CA SER A 523 13.98 -11.86 -37.18
C SER A 523 12.55 -12.29 -36.83
N LYS A 524 12.29 -13.59 -36.92
CA LYS A 524 11.04 -14.25 -36.51
C LYS A 524 11.19 -14.97 -35.17
N HIS A 525 12.35 -14.88 -34.53
CA HIS A 525 12.64 -15.53 -33.27
C HIS A 525 12.49 -14.55 -32.12
N PHE A 526 11.67 -14.93 -31.15
CA PHE A 526 11.35 -14.13 -29.99
C PHE A 526 11.39 -14.97 -28.71
N THR A 527 11.67 -14.30 -27.61
CA THR A 527 11.53 -14.80 -26.25
C THR A 527 10.45 -14.00 -25.52
N LYS A 528 9.73 -14.62 -24.60
CA LYS A 528 8.72 -13.94 -23.76
C LYS A 528 9.37 -13.30 -22.54
N ASP A 529 8.78 -12.23 -22.01
CA ASP A 529 9.21 -11.68 -20.72
C ASP A 529 8.87 -12.65 -19.57
N HIS A 530 9.79 -12.80 -18.62
CA HIS A 530 9.64 -13.71 -17.47
C HIS A 530 9.24 -12.98 -16.19
N ASN A 531 9.18 -11.65 -16.21
CA ASN A 531 8.74 -10.87 -15.06
C ASN A 531 7.21 -10.87 -14.95
N ILE A 532 6.73 -10.75 -13.73
CA ILE A 532 5.34 -10.48 -13.43
C ILE A 532 5.14 -9.01 -13.06
N LEU A 533 3.89 -8.56 -13.11
CA LEU A 533 3.47 -7.24 -12.71
C LEU A 533 3.46 -7.09 -11.18
N ASP A 534 3.68 -5.86 -10.75
CA ASP A 534 3.48 -5.37 -9.39
C ASP A 534 2.02 -5.55 -8.98
N VAL A 535 1.78 -6.08 -7.79
CA VAL A 535 0.43 -6.26 -7.22
C VAL A 535 -0.35 -4.96 -7.08
N TRP A 536 0.34 -3.83 -6.95
CA TRP A 536 -0.32 -2.52 -6.98
C TRP A 536 -0.91 -2.21 -8.35
N PHE A 537 -0.36 -2.77 -9.43
CA PHE A 537 -0.95 -2.69 -10.76
C PHE A 537 -2.20 -3.57 -10.85
N ASP A 538 -2.14 -4.82 -10.38
CA ASP A 538 -3.28 -5.75 -10.35
C ASP A 538 -4.51 -5.16 -9.65
N SER A 539 -4.31 -4.64 -8.44
CA SER A 539 -5.37 -3.96 -7.68
C SER A 539 -5.71 -2.59 -8.27
N GLY A 540 -4.72 -1.86 -8.80
CA GLY A 540 -4.88 -0.56 -9.44
C GLY A 540 -5.82 -0.61 -10.65
N VAL A 541 -5.77 -1.66 -11.46
CA VAL A 541 -6.67 -1.81 -12.62
C VAL A 541 -8.06 -2.36 -12.27
N SER A 542 -8.40 -2.53 -10.99
CA SER A 542 -9.74 -2.98 -10.57
C SER A 542 -10.88 -2.09 -11.09
N HIS A 543 -10.64 -0.79 -11.31
CA HIS A 543 -11.63 0.09 -11.93
C HIS A 543 -11.96 -0.35 -13.37
N ALA A 544 -11.01 -0.93 -14.09
CA ALA A 544 -11.21 -1.46 -15.42
C ALA A 544 -11.79 -2.87 -15.35
N ALA A 545 -11.14 -3.76 -14.60
CA ALA A 545 -11.52 -5.18 -14.51
C ALA A 545 -12.82 -5.45 -13.78
N VAL A 546 -13.31 -4.51 -12.96
CA VAL A 546 -14.57 -4.65 -12.22
C VAL A 546 -15.59 -3.64 -12.70
N LEU A 547 -15.33 -2.33 -12.57
CA LEU A 547 -16.36 -1.32 -12.82
C LEU A 547 -16.81 -1.22 -14.28
N THR A 548 -16.01 -1.72 -15.24
CA THR A 548 -16.40 -1.74 -16.67
C THR A 548 -16.91 -3.10 -17.14
N GLU A 549 -16.63 -4.18 -16.41
CA GLU A 549 -16.96 -5.56 -16.81
C GLU A 549 -18.15 -6.13 -16.03
N PHE A 550 -18.29 -5.78 -14.75
CA PHE A 550 -19.39 -6.28 -13.92
C PHE A 550 -20.73 -5.63 -14.31
N PRO A 551 -21.78 -6.44 -14.60
CA PRO A 551 -23.10 -5.91 -14.92
C PRO A 551 -23.65 -5.02 -13.80
N GLY A 552 -24.17 -3.85 -14.18
CA GLY A 552 -24.78 -2.90 -13.25
C GLY A 552 -23.79 -2.01 -12.49
N LEU A 553 -22.50 -2.07 -12.81
CA LEU A 553 -21.49 -1.11 -12.35
C LEU A 553 -21.12 -0.11 -13.45
N ARG A 554 -20.41 0.96 -13.06
CA ARG A 554 -19.87 1.96 -13.98
C ARG A 554 -18.59 2.58 -13.40
N ARG A 555 -17.75 3.07 -14.32
CA ARG A 555 -16.62 3.94 -14.00
C ARG A 555 -16.94 5.39 -14.43
N PRO A 556 -16.61 6.40 -13.61
CA PRO A 556 -16.04 6.32 -12.27
C PRO A 556 -17.03 5.79 -11.22
N ALA A 557 -16.53 5.16 -10.17
CA ALA A 557 -17.30 4.87 -8.96
C ALA A 557 -17.68 6.17 -8.23
N ASP A 558 -18.75 6.16 -7.45
CA ASP A 558 -19.12 7.33 -6.64
C ASP A 558 -18.20 7.49 -5.43
N MET A 559 -17.72 6.37 -4.88
CA MET A 559 -16.85 6.38 -3.72
C MET A 559 -15.84 5.22 -3.73
N TYR A 560 -14.62 5.53 -3.32
CA TYR A 560 -13.64 4.57 -2.77
C TYR A 560 -13.53 4.81 -1.26
N LEU A 561 -13.41 3.74 -0.47
CA LEU A 561 -13.24 3.83 0.98
C LEU A 561 -12.18 2.86 1.49
N GLU A 562 -11.06 3.36 2.02
CA GLU A 562 -9.99 2.53 2.59
C GLU A 562 -9.19 3.23 3.70
N GLY A 563 -8.28 2.49 4.35
CA GLY A 563 -7.35 3.02 5.35
C GLY A 563 -6.38 4.07 4.80
N SER A 564 -5.82 4.88 5.70
CA SER A 564 -4.95 6.02 5.35
C SER A 564 -3.67 5.62 4.59
N ASP A 565 -3.21 4.38 4.74
CA ASP A 565 -2.11 3.78 3.97
C ASP A 565 -2.38 3.73 2.47
N GLN A 566 -3.64 3.68 2.04
CA GLN A 566 -3.98 3.53 0.63
C GLN A 566 -3.71 4.77 -0.23
N HIS A 567 -3.36 5.92 0.38
CA HIS A 567 -2.79 7.08 -0.35
C HIS A 567 -1.44 6.76 -1.01
N ARG A 568 -0.73 5.74 -0.51
CA ARG A 568 0.49 5.17 -1.12
C ARG A 568 0.25 3.85 -1.84
N GLY A 569 -0.92 3.26 -1.64
CA GLY A 569 -1.32 1.97 -2.20
C GLY A 569 -2.43 2.13 -3.25
N TRP A 570 -3.60 1.58 -2.96
CA TRP A 570 -4.66 1.37 -3.94
C TRP A 570 -5.32 2.64 -4.49
N PHE A 571 -5.50 3.70 -3.69
CA PHE A 571 -6.01 4.97 -4.21
C PHE A 571 -5.06 5.55 -5.25
N HIS A 572 -3.76 5.41 -4.98
CA HIS A 572 -2.67 5.90 -5.79
C HIS A 572 -2.55 5.13 -7.11
N SER A 573 -2.44 3.81 -7.04
CA SER A 573 -2.29 2.98 -8.24
C SER A 573 -3.55 2.97 -9.10
N SER A 574 -4.75 2.99 -8.50
CA SER A 574 -6.01 3.12 -9.24
C SER A 574 -6.08 4.45 -9.97
N LEU A 575 -5.66 5.54 -9.33
CA LEU A 575 -5.65 6.86 -9.95
C LEU A 575 -4.69 6.90 -11.15
N LEU A 576 -3.45 6.45 -10.98
CA LEU A 576 -2.45 6.43 -12.05
C LEU A 576 -2.90 5.58 -13.23
N THR A 577 -3.39 4.37 -12.98
CA THR A 577 -3.85 3.48 -14.05
C THR A 577 -5.08 4.04 -14.76
N ALA A 578 -6.05 4.62 -14.06
CA ALA A 578 -7.24 5.20 -14.68
C ALA A 578 -6.94 6.46 -15.50
N VAL A 579 -6.12 7.35 -14.97
CA VAL A 579 -5.73 8.59 -15.66
C VAL A 579 -4.84 8.29 -16.85
N GLY A 580 -3.86 7.40 -16.70
CA GLY A 580 -2.99 6.99 -17.82
C GLY A 580 -3.76 6.35 -18.96
N ARG A 581 -4.85 5.63 -18.66
CA ARG A 581 -5.68 4.99 -19.68
C ARG A 581 -6.75 5.89 -20.27
N THR A 582 -7.36 6.75 -19.48
CA THR A 582 -8.63 7.42 -19.86
C THR A 582 -8.67 8.91 -19.56
N GLY A 583 -7.61 9.45 -18.97
CA GLY A 583 -7.52 10.86 -18.56
C GLY A 583 -8.41 11.25 -17.38
N LYS A 584 -9.11 10.30 -16.74
CA LYS A 584 -10.06 10.58 -15.66
C LYS A 584 -9.80 9.72 -14.43
N ALA A 585 -10.03 10.28 -13.24
CA ALA A 585 -9.99 9.52 -11.99
C ALA A 585 -11.03 8.38 -11.98
N PRO A 586 -10.76 7.26 -11.31
CA PRO A 586 -11.70 6.12 -11.26
C PRO A 586 -12.81 6.30 -10.22
N TYR A 587 -12.74 7.36 -9.41
CA TYR A 587 -13.66 7.66 -8.31
C TYR A 587 -14.02 9.15 -8.30
N LYS A 588 -15.23 9.47 -7.82
CA LYS A 588 -15.66 10.85 -7.55
C LYS A 588 -15.32 11.30 -6.14
N THR A 589 -15.39 10.39 -5.17
CA THR A 589 -15.11 10.65 -3.75
C THR A 589 -14.14 9.62 -3.20
N VAL A 590 -13.20 10.05 -2.36
CA VAL A 590 -12.36 9.17 -1.55
C VAL A 590 -12.63 9.46 -0.09
N LEU A 591 -13.09 8.45 0.63
CA LEU A 591 -13.22 8.49 2.08
C LEU A 591 -12.10 7.65 2.69
N THR A 592 -11.31 8.23 3.58
CA THR A 592 -10.25 7.51 4.27
C THR A 592 -10.50 7.44 5.77
N HIS A 593 -10.10 6.32 6.38
CA HIS A 593 -10.11 6.14 7.82
C HIS A 593 -8.69 5.93 8.38
N GLY A 594 -8.48 6.29 9.65
CA GLY A 594 -7.22 6.03 10.35
C GLY A 594 -7.01 4.55 10.67
N PHE A 595 -5.88 4.27 11.32
CA PHE A 595 -5.54 2.93 11.79
C PHE A 595 -6.28 2.58 13.07
N VAL A 596 -6.43 1.29 13.34
CA VAL A 596 -6.90 0.84 14.65
C VAL A 596 -5.71 0.72 15.60
N VAL A 597 -5.82 1.37 16.75
CA VAL A 597 -4.80 1.44 17.80
C VAL A 597 -5.37 0.96 19.14
N ASP A 598 -4.50 0.73 20.12
CA ASP A 598 -4.95 0.43 21.49
C ASP A 598 -5.45 1.70 22.23
N GLU A 599 -5.90 1.57 23.49
CA GLU A 599 -6.37 2.73 24.30
C GLU A 599 -5.32 3.81 24.51
N LYS A 600 -4.03 3.47 24.36
CA LYS A 600 -2.90 4.38 24.55
C LYS A 600 -2.41 4.97 23.23
N GLY A 601 -3.05 4.63 22.10
CA GLY A 601 -2.67 5.09 20.78
C GLY A 601 -1.50 4.32 20.16
N HIS A 602 -1.07 3.19 20.76
CA HIS A 602 0.01 2.40 20.17
C HIS A 602 -0.50 1.43 19.11
N LYS A 603 0.37 1.13 18.15
CA LYS A 603 0.14 0.09 17.14
C LYS A 603 -0.06 -1.27 17.82
N MET A 604 -1.09 -1.98 17.41
CA MET A 604 -1.37 -3.32 17.93
C MET A 604 -0.33 -4.33 17.41
N SER A 605 0.25 -5.13 18.31
CA SER A 605 1.16 -6.21 17.95
C SER A 605 1.02 -7.42 18.88
N LYS A 606 1.19 -8.63 18.33
CA LYS A 606 1.07 -9.87 19.10
C LYS A 606 2.12 -9.97 20.20
N SER A 607 3.32 -9.41 19.99
CA SER A 607 4.40 -9.42 20.99
C SER A 607 4.12 -8.52 22.19
N VAL A 608 3.40 -7.42 21.99
CA VAL A 608 2.99 -6.50 23.07
C VAL A 608 1.72 -7.00 23.79
N GLY A 609 0.97 -7.92 23.18
CA GLY A 609 -0.23 -8.53 23.77
C GLY A 609 -1.46 -7.62 23.78
N ASN A 610 -1.43 -6.49 23.06
CA ASN A 610 -2.52 -5.50 22.98
C ASN A 610 -3.48 -5.73 21.79
N VAL A 611 -3.46 -6.91 21.17
CA VAL A 611 -4.28 -7.22 19.99
C VAL A 611 -5.70 -7.63 20.40
N VAL A 612 -6.69 -6.93 19.86
CA VAL A 612 -8.10 -7.36 19.91
C VAL A 612 -8.46 -7.98 18.56
N ALA A 613 -8.93 -9.24 18.55
CA ALA A 613 -9.37 -9.91 17.34
C ALA A 613 -10.89 -9.67 17.13
N PRO A 614 -11.36 -9.43 15.88
CA PRO A 614 -12.79 -9.29 15.63
C PRO A 614 -13.61 -10.50 16.09
N GLU A 615 -13.09 -11.72 15.88
CA GLU A 615 -13.75 -12.96 16.27
C GLU A 615 -14.00 -13.06 17.78
N SER A 616 -13.06 -12.60 18.62
CA SER A 616 -13.23 -12.64 20.07
C SER A 616 -14.32 -11.70 20.53
N VAL A 617 -14.39 -10.48 19.96
CA VAL A 617 -15.46 -9.52 20.23
C VAL A 617 -16.81 -10.09 19.81
N ILE A 618 -16.91 -10.70 18.62
CA ILE A 618 -18.16 -11.25 18.09
C ILE A 618 -18.66 -12.43 18.93
N LYS A 619 -17.77 -13.35 19.33
CA LYS A 619 -18.14 -14.49 20.18
C LYS A 619 -18.67 -14.04 21.55
N GLN A 620 -18.14 -12.96 22.10
CA GLN A 620 -18.50 -12.48 23.43
C GLN A 620 -19.70 -11.52 23.44
N TYR A 621 -19.73 -10.57 22.50
CA TYR A 621 -20.66 -9.44 22.51
C TYR A 621 -21.59 -9.39 21.29
N GLY A 622 -21.28 -10.09 20.21
CA GLY A 622 -21.99 -10.03 18.93
C GLY A 622 -21.40 -9.02 17.93
N ALA A 623 -21.75 -9.18 16.67
CA ALA A 623 -21.34 -8.30 15.59
C ALA A 623 -21.99 -6.92 15.68
N ASP A 624 -23.22 -6.79 16.19
CA ASP A 624 -23.87 -5.48 16.36
C ASP A 624 -23.08 -4.57 17.32
N VAL A 625 -22.44 -5.12 18.36
CA VAL A 625 -21.59 -4.33 19.27
C VAL A 625 -20.31 -3.88 18.57
N LEU A 626 -19.71 -4.76 17.75
CA LEU A 626 -18.56 -4.40 16.91
C LEU A 626 -18.92 -3.33 15.87
N ARG A 627 -20.13 -3.39 15.31
CA ARG A 627 -20.65 -2.38 14.37
C ARG A 627 -20.93 -1.06 15.05
N LEU A 628 -21.45 -1.10 16.27
CA LEU A 628 -21.67 0.09 17.09
C LEU A 628 -20.35 0.79 17.41
N TRP A 629 -19.27 0.04 17.67
CA TRP A 629 -17.93 0.60 17.83
C TRP A 629 -17.45 1.34 16.58
N ALA A 630 -17.56 0.71 15.40
CA ALA A 630 -17.15 1.36 14.16
C ALA A 630 -17.99 2.61 13.86
N ALA A 631 -19.28 2.59 14.20
CA ALA A 631 -20.18 3.74 14.05
C ALA A 631 -19.94 4.82 15.10
N SER A 632 -19.46 4.51 16.31
CA SER A 632 -19.22 5.49 17.37
C SER A 632 -17.87 6.20 17.26
N ALA A 633 -16.94 5.64 16.49
CA ALA A 633 -15.61 6.21 16.30
C ALA A 633 -15.61 7.39 15.32
N ASP A 634 -14.83 8.44 15.63
CA ASP A 634 -14.40 9.39 14.60
C ASP A 634 -13.25 8.76 13.80
N TYR A 635 -13.63 8.06 12.72
CA TYR A 635 -12.71 7.32 11.89
C TYR A 635 -11.73 8.19 11.10
N ARG A 636 -11.89 9.53 11.07
CA ARG A 636 -10.99 10.44 10.33
C ARG A 636 -9.57 10.46 10.92
N GLY A 637 -9.43 10.14 12.20
CA GLY A 637 -8.17 9.87 12.88
C GLY A 637 -8.01 8.38 13.21
N ASP A 638 -6.95 8.06 13.95
CA ASP A 638 -6.77 6.70 14.47
C ASP A 638 -7.86 6.35 15.48
N VAL A 639 -8.32 5.10 15.40
CA VAL A 639 -9.47 4.61 16.17
C VAL A 639 -9.01 3.64 17.25
N SER A 640 -9.23 4.01 18.51
CA SER A 640 -8.90 3.16 19.65
C SER A 640 -9.89 2.01 19.84
N ILE A 641 -9.37 0.85 20.23
CA ILE A 641 -10.18 -0.29 20.68
C ILE A 641 -9.57 -0.97 21.91
N SER A 642 -10.46 -1.44 22.79
CA SER A 642 -10.11 -2.23 23.95
C SER A 642 -11.29 -3.03 24.49
N ASN A 643 -11.03 -3.94 25.41
CA ASN A 643 -12.09 -4.65 26.14
C ASN A 643 -12.98 -3.70 26.95
N ASN A 644 -12.44 -2.59 27.47
CA ASN A 644 -13.21 -1.62 28.25
C ASN A 644 -14.15 -0.80 27.33
N ILE A 645 -13.64 -0.33 26.19
CA ILE A 645 -14.44 0.37 25.16
C ILE A 645 -15.57 -0.54 24.68
N ILE A 646 -15.28 -1.80 24.35
CA ILE A 646 -16.28 -2.77 23.90
C ILE A 646 -17.33 -3.04 25.00
N LYS A 647 -16.91 -3.14 26.27
CA LYS A 647 -17.84 -3.30 27.39
C LYS A 647 -18.78 -2.09 27.54
N GLN A 648 -18.25 -0.87 27.45
CA GLN A 648 -19.07 0.35 27.50
C GLN A 648 -20.08 0.40 26.35
N LEU A 649 -19.67 0.01 25.14
CA LEU A 649 -20.56 -0.05 23.99
C LEU A 649 -21.62 -1.15 24.11
N SER A 650 -21.29 -2.29 24.72
CA SER A 650 -22.27 -3.33 25.07
C SER A 650 -23.33 -2.80 26.05
N ASP A 651 -22.92 -2.03 27.05
CA ASP A 651 -23.86 -1.36 27.97
C ASP A 651 -24.72 -0.30 27.27
N ALA A 652 -24.14 0.50 26.37
CA ALA A 652 -24.87 1.46 25.55
C ALA A 652 -25.91 0.75 24.65
N TYR A 653 -25.51 -0.34 23.98
CA TYR A 653 -26.40 -1.19 23.18
C TYR A 653 -27.56 -1.72 24.04
N ARG A 654 -27.28 -2.20 25.26
CA ARG A 654 -28.31 -2.70 26.19
C ARG A 654 -29.32 -1.61 26.56
N ARG A 655 -28.87 -0.37 26.79
CA ARG A 655 -29.76 0.77 27.09
C ARG A 655 -30.69 1.07 25.91
N ILE A 656 -30.16 1.15 24.70
CA ILE A 656 -30.95 1.34 23.48
C ILE A 656 -31.97 0.21 23.33
N ARG A 657 -31.53 -1.04 23.44
CA ARG A 657 -32.40 -2.22 23.33
C ARG A 657 -33.53 -2.23 24.36
N ASN A 658 -33.23 -1.91 25.62
CA ASN A 658 -34.24 -1.90 26.69
C ASN A 658 -35.27 -0.80 26.48
N THR A 659 -34.85 0.36 25.96
CA THR A 659 -35.75 1.46 25.58
C THR A 659 -36.71 0.98 24.48
N CYS A 660 -36.18 0.35 23.41
CA CYS A 660 -37.02 -0.24 22.36
C CYS A 660 -37.95 -1.34 22.89
N ARG A 661 -37.47 -2.20 23.80
CA ARG A 661 -38.29 -3.26 24.41
C ARG A 661 -39.46 -2.67 25.19
N PHE A 662 -39.22 -1.61 25.95
CA PHE A 662 -40.26 -0.94 26.73
C PHE A 662 -41.35 -0.39 25.79
N MET A 663 -40.95 0.33 24.74
CA MET A 663 -41.90 0.85 23.73
C MET A 663 -42.68 -0.29 23.05
N LEU A 664 -42.00 -1.33 22.55
CA LEU A 664 -42.66 -2.49 21.93
C LEU A 664 -43.62 -3.22 22.87
N GLY A 665 -43.36 -3.23 24.18
CA GLY A 665 -44.25 -3.82 25.16
C GLY A 665 -45.54 -3.03 25.37
N ASN A 666 -45.50 -1.71 25.17
CA ASN A 666 -46.66 -0.83 25.33
C ASN A 666 -47.49 -0.71 24.04
N PHE A 667 -46.98 -1.17 22.89
CA PHE A 667 -47.70 -1.18 21.62
C PHE A 667 -48.54 -2.44 21.35
N SER A 668 -48.62 -3.40 22.28
CA SER A 668 -49.26 -4.69 22.02
C SER A 668 -50.75 -4.61 21.64
N ASP A 669 -51.42 -3.53 22.03
CA ASP A 669 -52.84 -3.27 21.84
C ASP A 669 -53.12 -1.94 21.10
N PHE A 670 -52.13 -1.44 20.35
CA PHE A 670 -52.21 -0.20 19.58
C PHE A 670 -52.19 -0.48 18.07
N ASP A 671 -53.25 -0.11 17.36
CA ASP A 671 -53.38 -0.20 15.90
C ASP A 671 -53.25 1.20 15.29
N VAL A 672 -52.12 1.47 14.62
CA VAL A 672 -51.83 2.79 14.03
C VAL A 672 -52.90 3.27 13.05
N THR A 673 -53.67 2.35 12.43
CA THR A 673 -54.72 2.72 11.47
C THR A 673 -56.02 3.17 12.14
N LYS A 674 -56.21 2.84 13.42
CA LYS A 674 -57.46 3.09 14.16
C LYS A 674 -57.27 4.00 15.36
N ASP A 675 -56.16 3.82 16.08
CA ASP A 675 -55.91 4.46 17.37
C ASP A 675 -55.05 5.73 17.25
N ALA A 676 -54.41 5.97 16.10
CA ALA A 676 -53.57 7.15 15.91
C ALA A 676 -54.42 8.43 15.91
N ARG A 677 -54.00 9.41 16.74
CA ARG A 677 -54.66 10.71 16.86
C ARG A 677 -53.87 11.81 16.14
N PRO A 678 -54.50 12.92 15.71
CA PRO A 678 -53.79 14.06 15.15
C PRO A 678 -52.80 14.66 16.14
N VAL A 679 -51.59 15.02 15.69
CA VAL A 679 -50.55 15.61 16.54
C VAL A 679 -51.00 16.90 17.22
N ALA A 680 -51.93 17.65 16.60
CA ALA A 680 -52.50 18.87 17.18
C ALA A 680 -53.33 18.60 18.44
N ASP A 681 -53.90 17.40 18.57
CA ASP A 681 -54.79 17.00 19.65
C ASP A 681 -54.06 16.23 20.78
N MET A 682 -52.75 16.03 20.63
CA MET A 682 -51.89 15.35 21.60
C MET A 682 -51.46 16.30 22.72
N GLY A 683 -51.17 15.72 23.89
CA GLY A 683 -50.61 16.45 25.02
C GLY A 683 -49.26 17.13 24.69
N GLU A 684 -48.94 18.20 25.40
CA GLU A 684 -47.69 18.96 25.17
C GLU A 684 -46.43 18.09 25.31
N LEU A 685 -46.45 17.15 26.26
CA LEU A 685 -45.34 16.21 26.49
C LEU A 685 -45.12 15.27 25.29
N ASP A 686 -46.19 14.78 24.68
CA ASP A 686 -46.12 13.85 23.54
C ASP A 686 -45.69 14.62 22.27
N ARG A 687 -46.20 15.84 22.09
CA ARG A 687 -45.74 16.76 21.03
C ARG A 687 -44.26 17.14 21.20
N PHE A 688 -43.81 17.32 22.44
CA PHE A 688 -42.40 17.58 22.75
C PHE A 688 -41.53 16.40 22.32
N ILE A 689 -41.86 15.15 22.69
CA ILE A 689 -41.03 14.01 22.30
C ILE A 689 -41.02 13.78 20.79
N LEU A 690 -42.14 14.04 20.09
CA LEU A 690 -42.20 14.02 18.62
C LEU A 690 -41.29 15.08 18.00
N HIS A 691 -41.24 16.29 18.57
CA HIS A 691 -40.30 17.33 18.13
C HIS A 691 -38.84 16.91 18.36
N ARG A 692 -38.53 16.30 19.51
CA ARG A 692 -37.20 15.76 19.80
C ARG A 692 -36.81 14.65 18.83
N LEU A 693 -37.73 13.74 18.52
CA LEU A 693 -37.56 12.71 17.50
C LEU A 693 -37.23 13.35 16.14
N TYR A 694 -37.98 14.36 15.70
CA TYR A 694 -37.70 15.08 14.46
C TYR A 694 -36.28 15.66 14.43
N GLN A 695 -35.83 16.29 15.52
CA GLN A 695 -34.48 16.84 15.63
C GLN A 695 -33.40 15.75 15.52
N VAL A 696 -33.60 14.61 16.19
CA VAL A 696 -32.69 13.46 16.13
C VAL A 696 -32.66 12.86 14.73
N THR A 697 -33.81 12.68 14.09
CA THR A 697 -33.92 12.17 12.71
C THR A 697 -33.22 13.11 11.73
N LYS A 698 -33.46 14.43 11.81
CA LYS A 698 -32.79 15.42 10.94
C LYS A 698 -31.27 15.36 11.11
N LYS A 699 -30.78 15.27 12.35
CA LYS A 699 -29.35 15.15 12.65
C LYS A 699 -28.76 13.85 12.12
N ALA A 700 -29.48 12.73 12.27
CA ALA A 700 -29.03 11.43 11.80
C ALA A 700 -28.96 11.34 10.26
N VAL A 701 -29.97 11.86 9.55
CA VAL A 701 -29.98 11.92 8.08
C VAL A 701 -28.82 12.77 7.57
N ASN A 702 -28.61 13.97 8.13
CA ASN A 702 -27.46 14.81 7.76
C ASN A 702 -26.13 14.10 8.00
N ALA A 703 -25.98 13.39 9.12
CA ALA A 703 -24.76 12.64 9.43
C ALA A 703 -24.53 11.45 8.49
N TYR A 704 -25.58 10.80 7.96
CA TYR A 704 -25.40 9.83 6.88
C TYR A 704 -24.91 10.48 5.59
N ASP A 705 -25.43 11.67 5.26
CA ASP A 705 -25.06 12.38 4.04
C ASP A 705 -23.62 12.94 4.08
N THR A 706 -23.18 13.39 5.26
CA THR A 706 -21.80 13.88 5.50
C THR A 706 -20.84 12.78 5.95
N TYR A 707 -21.30 11.53 6.06
CA TYR A 707 -20.54 10.37 6.52
C TYR A 707 -20.04 10.47 7.98
N GLU A 708 -20.62 11.30 8.83
CA GLU A 708 -20.22 11.49 10.24
C GLU A 708 -20.98 10.55 11.19
N PHE A 709 -20.74 9.23 11.08
CA PHE A 709 -21.55 8.20 11.77
C PHE A 709 -21.54 8.30 13.30
N HIS A 710 -20.45 8.78 13.91
CA HIS A 710 -20.36 8.97 15.37
C HIS A 710 -21.44 9.93 15.88
N THR A 711 -21.83 10.92 15.07
CA THR A 711 -22.91 11.85 15.37
C THR A 711 -24.26 11.13 15.50
N ILE A 712 -24.49 10.08 14.70
CA ILE A 712 -25.70 9.25 14.74
C ILE A 712 -25.74 8.47 16.06
N TYR A 713 -24.63 7.82 16.40
CA TYR A 713 -24.51 7.06 17.65
C TYR A 713 -24.81 7.93 18.87
N HIS A 714 -24.15 9.09 18.99
CA HIS A 714 -24.36 9.97 20.13
C HIS A 714 -25.77 10.55 20.18
N ALA A 715 -26.34 10.95 19.05
CA ALA A 715 -27.71 11.46 18.99
C ALA A 715 -28.73 10.41 19.42
N LEU A 716 -28.63 9.18 18.90
CA LEU A 716 -29.53 8.08 19.24
C LEU A 716 -29.38 7.63 20.70
N HIS A 717 -28.15 7.46 21.17
CA HIS A 717 -27.89 7.06 22.55
C HIS A 717 -28.44 8.10 23.54
N ASN A 718 -28.17 9.38 23.31
CA ASN A 718 -28.66 10.45 24.18
C ASN A 718 -30.19 10.54 24.15
N PHE A 719 -30.82 10.38 22.98
CA PHE A 719 -32.28 10.35 22.87
C PHE A 719 -32.89 9.20 23.67
N CYS A 720 -32.33 7.98 23.56
CA CYS A 720 -32.80 6.83 24.33
C CYS A 720 -32.62 7.00 25.84
N VAL A 721 -31.47 7.51 26.29
CA VAL A 721 -31.13 7.57 27.72
C VAL A 721 -31.78 8.77 28.40
N VAL A 722 -31.67 9.96 27.80
CA VAL A 722 -32.07 11.23 28.43
C VAL A 722 -33.52 11.55 28.08
N ASP A 723 -33.84 11.73 26.80
CA ASP A 723 -35.16 12.20 26.37
C ASP A 723 -36.25 11.13 26.62
N LEU A 724 -35.97 9.86 26.29
CA LEU A 724 -36.92 8.76 26.45
C LEU A 724 -36.87 8.15 27.86
N SER A 725 -35.80 7.43 28.21
CA SER A 725 -35.81 6.58 29.40
C SER A 725 -35.86 7.36 30.72
N ALA A 726 -35.13 8.46 30.85
CA ALA A 726 -35.04 9.22 32.10
C ALA A 726 -36.16 10.26 32.26
N PHE A 727 -36.86 10.60 31.17
CA PHE A 727 -37.87 11.65 31.15
C PHE A 727 -39.20 11.14 30.63
N TYR A 728 -39.37 11.01 29.31
CA TYR A 728 -40.68 10.76 28.70
C TYR A 728 -41.30 9.44 29.18
N LEU A 729 -40.61 8.30 28.98
CA LEU A 729 -41.09 6.97 29.32
C LEU A 729 -41.27 6.74 30.82
N ASP A 730 -40.61 7.53 31.67
CA ASP A 730 -40.80 7.44 33.11
C ASP A 730 -42.08 8.16 33.54
N ILE A 731 -42.30 9.37 33.02
CA ILE A 731 -43.49 10.18 33.28
C ILE A 731 -44.76 9.51 32.76
N ILE A 732 -44.74 9.01 31.52
CA ILE A 732 -45.96 8.45 30.90
C ILE A 732 -46.34 7.06 31.41
N LYS A 733 -45.54 6.40 32.27
CA LYS A 733 -45.91 5.08 32.85
C LYS A 733 -47.26 5.11 33.54
N ASP A 734 -47.58 6.21 34.22
CA ASP A 734 -48.86 6.36 34.88
C ASP A 734 -49.99 6.29 33.85
N ARG A 735 -49.95 7.16 32.82
CA ARG A 735 -50.89 7.14 31.69
C ARG A 735 -50.98 5.79 31.00
N LEU A 736 -49.83 5.18 30.68
CA LEU A 736 -49.76 3.90 29.97
C LEU A 736 -50.39 2.76 30.76
N TYR A 737 -50.18 2.70 32.08
CA TYR A 737 -50.57 1.54 32.90
C TYR A 737 -51.93 1.70 33.55
N THR A 738 -52.31 2.91 33.95
CA THR A 738 -53.49 3.17 34.79
C THR A 738 -54.68 3.71 34.00
N SER A 739 -54.46 4.39 32.87
CA SER A 739 -55.57 4.93 32.07
C SER A 739 -56.32 3.83 31.31
N PRO A 740 -57.62 4.01 31.01
CA PRO A 740 -58.38 3.05 30.20
C PRO A 740 -57.68 2.76 28.86
N PRO A 741 -57.76 1.53 28.32
CA PRO A 741 -57.03 1.14 27.11
C PRO A 741 -57.22 2.07 25.91
N ALA A 742 -58.44 2.57 25.72
CA ALA A 742 -58.83 3.47 24.63
C ALA A 742 -58.83 4.97 25.01
N SER A 743 -58.31 5.33 26.18
CA SER A 743 -58.28 6.73 26.61
C SER A 743 -57.39 7.57 25.69
N PRO A 744 -57.81 8.82 25.36
CA PRO A 744 -57.03 9.72 24.49
C PRO A 744 -55.59 9.91 24.98
N GLU A 745 -55.42 10.09 26.29
CA GLU A 745 -54.11 10.26 26.93
C GLU A 745 -53.22 9.02 26.83
N ARG A 746 -53.77 7.80 26.84
CA ARG A 746 -52.96 6.60 26.61
C ARG A 746 -52.63 6.41 25.12
N ARG A 747 -53.54 6.79 24.22
CA ARG A 747 -53.34 6.67 22.77
C ARG A 747 -52.35 7.70 22.21
N ASP A 748 -52.21 8.85 22.86
CA ASP A 748 -51.19 9.85 22.51
C ASP A 748 -49.77 9.42 22.89
N ALA A 749 -49.65 8.68 24.01
CA ALA A 749 -48.39 8.32 24.66
C ALA A 749 -47.70 7.13 23.98
#